data_AF-A0A7M2A4R5-F1
#
_entry.id   AF-A0A7M2A4R5-F1
#
_cell.length_a   1.000
_cell.length_b   1.000
_cell.length_c   1.000
_cell.angle_alpha   90.00
_cell.angle_beta   90.00
_cell.angle_gamma   90.00
#
_symmetry.space_group_name_H-M   'P 1'
#
loop_
_entity.id
_entity.type
_entity.pdbx_description
1 polymer ?
#
loop_
_entity_poly.entity_id
_entity_poly.type
_entity_poly.pdbx_seq_one_letter_code
_entity_poly.pdbx_strand_id
1 'polypeptide(L)'
;MSWLANLSKTYDDHANVVGQFEMKKNGKEYALIPISHTTQTAHIEVHLNGRGDIVNAYVVDKNDGSTIIPCTEASASRTSAPVPYPLFDKLSYVAGDYTQFCGEAKGTPYQDYLNQLKAWCESPFSHPKVQSVLHYVSKGTLITDLVERGILHVDSRGKLLEKWVAAPGDQEGKKPDIFNVIASDQSGAFVRFAVDIPGEPESRLWRDASVQQSFIQFYEMSLQDKDICFVTGDYLPVADKHASRIRHSGDKSKLISANDSSGFTYRGRFRTSRDAATVSYEASQKGHNALKWLIDKQGTTMDGKVFLVWGSSRLDMPEPQEDSFIFWDDADDEAALAGGDRTHKEFALQIRKAINGYRYDGDYQSSHEVTIMTLDAATPGRMSIMYYRTLDQNIYLDRIQAWHESCYWLHRYRKNKYDKLVSFIGAPATKDIAFAAYGPRASDKVVKGLMERMLPCIIDERPIPLDIIRSSIHRASNPVGMDNWEWEKTLSITCALVRKDHQQDHKKEGYGVSLDTEATDRSYLFGRMLAIADVLERSALSKDEKRATNAIRYMNAFAQRPGRTWTIIQSNLQPYQAKMGTGARYYNSLLDEVGAKLRLEDYTDKPLTGLYLLGFYSQRNDLYTSKKDKEAAAALNHNDENENQMNEQGDN
;
A
#
# COMPACT_ATOMS: atom_id res chain seq x y z
N MET A 1 -19.89 4.27 -14.46
CA MET A 1 -18.51 3.76 -14.66
C MET A 1 -17.47 4.86 -14.37
N SER A 2 -17.70 5.71 -13.37
CA SER A 2 -16.83 6.87 -13.08
C SER A 2 -15.40 6.48 -12.75
N TRP A 3 -15.20 5.37 -12.03
CA TRP A 3 -13.86 4.85 -11.73
C TRP A 3 -13.00 4.61 -12.97
N LEU A 4 -13.60 4.08 -14.05
CA LEU A 4 -12.87 3.80 -15.28
C LEU A 4 -12.65 5.08 -16.10
N ALA A 5 -13.62 6.00 -16.08
CA ALA A 5 -13.47 7.33 -16.67
C ALA A 5 -12.33 8.11 -16.01
N ASN A 6 -12.27 8.13 -14.67
CA ASN A 6 -11.22 8.80 -13.91
C ASN A 6 -9.85 8.20 -14.20
N LEU A 7 -9.72 6.87 -14.24
CA LEU A 7 -8.46 6.23 -14.61
C LEU A 7 -8.07 6.50 -16.07
N SER A 8 -9.04 6.52 -16.99
CA SER A 8 -8.77 6.89 -18.38
C SER A 8 -8.28 8.33 -18.49
N LYS A 9 -8.89 9.25 -17.74
CA LYS A 9 -8.42 10.64 -17.65
C LYS A 9 -7.01 10.70 -17.05
N THR A 10 -6.74 9.94 -15.98
CA THR A 10 -5.38 9.87 -15.39
C THR A 10 -4.34 9.37 -16.40
N TYR A 11 -4.70 8.42 -17.26
CA TYR A 11 -3.84 8.00 -18.37
C TYR A 11 -3.53 9.17 -19.30
N ASP A 12 -4.56 9.88 -19.74
CA ASP A 12 -4.44 11.00 -20.69
C ASP A 12 -3.64 12.17 -20.10
N ASP A 13 -3.87 12.50 -18.83
CA ASP A 13 -3.13 13.52 -18.08
C ASP A 13 -1.63 13.19 -17.96
N HIS A 14 -1.25 11.91 -18.10
CA HIS A 14 0.12 11.41 -18.00
C HIS A 14 0.63 10.79 -19.31
N ALA A 15 0.05 11.18 -20.45
CA ALA A 15 0.43 10.66 -21.76
C ALA A 15 1.94 10.87 -22.08
N ASN A 16 2.56 11.90 -21.51
CA ASN A 16 3.97 12.23 -21.71
C ASN A 16 4.95 11.22 -21.09
N VAL A 17 4.52 10.39 -20.14
CA VAL A 17 5.36 9.34 -19.52
C VAL A 17 5.02 7.94 -20.01
N VAL A 18 4.10 7.81 -20.97
CA VAL A 18 3.74 6.52 -21.57
C VAL A 18 4.97 5.89 -22.25
N GLY A 19 5.20 4.61 -21.96
CA GLY A 19 6.35 3.85 -22.48
C GLY A 19 7.68 4.14 -21.77
N GLN A 20 7.74 5.10 -20.84
CA GLN A 20 8.94 5.43 -20.08
C GLN A 20 9.03 4.55 -18.83
N PHE A 21 10.21 3.99 -18.61
CA PHE A 21 10.48 3.11 -17.47
C PHE A 21 10.94 3.90 -16.26
N GLU A 22 10.33 3.60 -15.10
CA GLU A 22 10.69 4.09 -13.78
C GLU A 22 11.19 2.92 -12.91
N MET A 23 11.99 3.23 -11.90
CA MET A 23 12.53 2.24 -10.95
C MET A 23 11.82 2.31 -9.61
N LYS A 24 11.37 1.16 -9.11
CA LYS A 24 10.92 1.04 -7.71
C LYS A 24 12.11 1.07 -6.76
N LYS A 25 11.86 1.36 -5.47
CA LYS A 25 12.86 1.28 -4.39
C LYS A 25 13.55 -0.10 -4.29
N ASN A 26 12.89 -1.17 -4.75
CA ASN A 26 13.45 -2.52 -4.77
C ASN A 26 14.23 -2.87 -6.06
N GLY A 27 14.49 -1.89 -6.93
CA GLY A 27 15.25 -2.07 -8.17
C GLY A 27 14.46 -2.65 -9.34
N LYS A 28 13.15 -2.90 -9.18
CA LYS A 28 12.31 -3.42 -10.25
C LYS A 28 11.76 -2.28 -11.12
N GLU A 29 11.85 -2.46 -12.43
CA GLU A 29 11.27 -1.55 -13.41
C GLU A 29 9.74 -1.66 -13.52
N TYR A 30 9.08 -0.52 -13.75
CA TYR A 30 7.67 -0.41 -14.10
C TYR A 30 7.45 0.79 -15.05
N ALA A 31 6.33 0.82 -15.77
CA ALA A 31 6.03 1.88 -16.73
C ALA A 31 4.52 2.05 -16.90
N LEU A 32 4.09 3.26 -17.25
CA LEU A 32 2.76 3.47 -17.80
C LEU A 32 2.76 2.93 -19.23
N ILE A 33 2.14 1.78 -19.46
CA ILE A 33 2.25 1.11 -20.76
C ILE A 33 1.33 1.73 -21.82
N PRO A 34 1.74 1.77 -23.11
CA PRO A 34 0.89 2.23 -24.19
C PRO A 34 -0.39 1.39 -24.34
N ILE A 35 -1.44 1.95 -24.93
CA ILE A 35 -2.57 1.14 -25.39
C ILE A 35 -2.10 0.10 -26.41
N SER A 36 -2.82 -1.01 -26.56
CA SER A 36 -2.41 -2.12 -27.43
C SER A 36 -1.10 -2.80 -27.03
N HIS A 37 -0.65 -2.60 -25.78
CA HIS A 37 0.54 -3.22 -25.23
C HIS A 37 0.29 -3.88 -23.87
N THR A 38 1.15 -4.82 -23.52
CA THR A 38 1.22 -5.47 -22.19
C THR A 38 2.68 -5.67 -21.80
N THR A 39 2.94 -6.09 -20.56
CA THR A 39 4.30 -6.49 -20.13
C THR A 39 4.46 -8.00 -20.11
N GLN A 40 5.62 -8.49 -20.54
CA GLN A 40 6.09 -9.87 -20.38
C GLN A 40 7.52 -9.90 -19.85
N THR A 41 7.91 -11.00 -19.21
CA THR A 41 9.31 -11.24 -18.81
C THR A 41 10.05 -11.90 -19.98
N ALA A 42 10.98 -11.18 -20.59
CA ALA A 42 11.91 -11.71 -21.58
C ALA A 42 13.07 -12.45 -20.90
N HIS A 43 13.58 -13.47 -21.57
CA HIS A 43 14.67 -14.32 -21.10
C HIS A 43 15.88 -14.24 -22.04
N ILE A 44 15.65 -13.94 -23.31
CA ILE A 44 16.67 -13.85 -24.35
C ILE A 44 16.45 -12.54 -25.11
N GLU A 45 17.54 -11.82 -25.37
CA GLU A 45 17.57 -10.64 -26.22
C GLU A 45 18.43 -10.92 -27.44
N VAL A 46 17.86 -10.70 -28.62
CA VAL A 46 18.53 -10.88 -29.91
C VAL A 46 18.76 -9.53 -30.56
N HIS A 47 20.02 -9.20 -30.84
CA HIS A 47 20.44 -8.00 -31.55
C HIS A 47 20.57 -8.26 -33.03
N LEU A 48 19.85 -7.48 -33.83
CA LEU A 48 19.88 -7.51 -35.29
C LEU A 48 20.47 -6.20 -35.81
N ASN A 49 21.05 -6.23 -37.01
CA ASN A 49 21.32 -5.00 -37.76
C ASN A 49 20.07 -4.56 -38.56
N GLY A 50 20.14 -3.38 -39.18
CA GLY A 50 19.04 -2.87 -40.03
C GLY A 50 18.63 -3.76 -41.21
N ARG A 51 19.45 -4.75 -41.62
CA ARG A 51 19.12 -5.72 -42.66
C ARG A 51 18.44 -6.98 -42.13
N GLY A 52 18.33 -7.17 -40.81
CA GLY A 52 17.82 -8.40 -40.20
C GLY A 52 18.85 -9.54 -40.17
N ASP A 53 20.14 -9.21 -40.06
CA ASP A 53 21.17 -10.20 -39.71
C ASP A 53 21.45 -10.14 -38.22
N ILE A 54 21.61 -11.31 -37.59
CA ILE A 54 21.96 -11.40 -36.18
C ILE A 54 23.38 -10.91 -35.93
N VAL A 55 23.51 -9.93 -35.04
CA VAL A 55 24.80 -9.38 -34.59
C VAL A 55 25.19 -10.04 -33.28
N ASN A 56 24.27 -10.08 -32.31
CA ASN A 56 24.50 -10.68 -31.00
C ASN A 56 23.25 -11.27 -30.36
N ALA A 57 23.43 -12.02 -29.28
CA ALA A 57 22.35 -12.47 -28.42
C ALA A 57 22.83 -12.62 -26.96
N TYR A 58 21.93 -12.37 -26.00
CA TYR A 58 22.24 -12.41 -24.58
C TYR A 58 21.10 -13.05 -23.77
N VAL A 59 21.45 -13.66 -22.64
CA VAL A 59 20.49 -13.99 -21.60
C VAL A 59 20.16 -12.71 -20.81
N VAL A 60 18.87 -12.41 -20.66
CA VAL A 60 18.40 -11.20 -19.97
C VAL A 60 18.39 -11.43 -18.46
N ASP A 61 18.97 -10.49 -17.70
CA ASP A 61 18.93 -10.55 -16.24
C ASP A 61 17.49 -10.48 -15.68
N LYS A 62 17.24 -11.11 -14.54
CA LYS A 62 15.90 -11.12 -13.92
C LYS A 62 15.33 -9.73 -13.66
N ASN A 63 16.18 -8.76 -13.33
CA ASN A 63 15.74 -7.40 -13.02
C ASN A 63 15.46 -6.57 -14.28
N ASP A 64 16.05 -6.92 -15.42
CA ASP A 64 15.85 -6.26 -16.72
C ASP A 64 14.88 -7.03 -17.64
N GLY A 65 14.31 -8.14 -17.18
CA GLY A 65 13.39 -8.96 -17.97
C GLY A 65 12.08 -8.27 -18.35
N SER A 66 11.67 -7.21 -17.65
CA SER A 66 10.39 -6.53 -17.91
C SER A 66 10.38 -5.88 -19.30
N THR A 67 9.50 -6.36 -20.18
CA THR A 67 9.47 -5.94 -21.58
C THR A 67 8.06 -5.49 -21.96
N ILE A 68 7.91 -4.26 -22.46
CA ILE A 68 6.67 -3.77 -23.06
C ILE A 68 6.54 -4.41 -24.44
N ILE A 69 5.46 -5.15 -24.66
CA ILE A 69 5.23 -5.90 -25.89
C ILE A 69 3.90 -5.45 -26.52
N PRO A 70 3.83 -5.35 -27.87
CA PRO A 70 2.55 -5.18 -28.53
C PRO A 70 1.65 -6.39 -28.24
N CYS A 71 0.34 -6.19 -28.19
CA CYS A 71 -0.62 -7.26 -28.01
C CYS A 71 -1.97 -6.92 -28.64
N THR A 72 -2.67 -7.97 -29.08
CA THR A 72 -4.09 -7.89 -29.46
C THR A 72 -4.93 -8.33 -28.26
N GLU A 73 -6.24 -8.04 -28.26
CA GLU A 73 -7.14 -8.58 -27.24
C GLU A 73 -7.06 -10.12 -27.14
N ALA A 74 -6.88 -10.79 -28.29
CA ALA A 74 -6.77 -12.24 -28.37
C ALA A 74 -5.47 -12.75 -27.73
N SER A 75 -4.31 -12.14 -28.00
CA SER A 75 -3.04 -12.58 -27.42
C SER A 75 -2.90 -12.22 -25.93
N ALA A 76 -3.40 -11.04 -25.51
CA ALA A 76 -3.41 -10.61 -24.11
C ALA A 76 -4.30 -11.51 -23.21
N SER A 77 -5.30 -12.16 -23.80
CA SER A 77 -6.24 -13.05 -23.13
C SER A 77 -6.01 -14.54 -23.39
N ARG A 78 -4.85 -14.90 -23.98
CA ARG A 78 -4.50 -16.27 -24.36
C ARG A 78 -4.59 -17.23 -23.16
N THR A 79 -5.43 -18.25 -23.28
CA THR A 79 -5.52 -19.37 -22.32
C THR A 79 -4.90 -20.64 -22.91
N SER A 80 -5.50 -21.21 -23.96
CA SER A 80 -5.13 -22.53 -24.52
C SER A 80 -5.01 -22.59 -26.05
N ALA A 81 -5.50 -21.57 -26.76
CA ALA A 81 -5.38 -21.43 -28.21
C ALA A 81 -4.06 -20.71 -28.58
N PRO A 82 -3.36 -21.13 -29.65
CA PRO A 82 -2.12 -20.50 -30.08
C PRO A 82 -2.45 -19.15 -30.76
N VAL A 83 -2.28 -18.05 -30.03
CA VAL A 83 -2.39 -16.70 -30.58
C VAL A 83 -1.07 -15.98 -30.30
N PRO A 84 -0.28 -15.64 -31.33
CA PRO A 84 1.01 -14.99 -31.15
C PRO A 84 0.88 -13.58 -30.58
N TYR A 85 1.89 -13.16 -29.82
CA TYR A 85 2.18 -11.75 -29.66
C TYR A 85 2.86 -11.21 -30.94
N PRO A 86 2.58 -9.96 -31.34
CA PRO A 86 2.91 -9.48 -32.69
C PRO A 86 4.40 -9.27 -32.98
N LEU A 87 5.26 -9.18 -31.95
CA LEU A 87 6.69 -8.83 -32.14
C LEU A 87 7.64 -9.66 -31.27
N PHE A 88 7.29 -9.86 -30.01
CA PHE A 88 8.10 -10.62 -29.05
C PHE A 88 7.24 -11.75 -28.50
N ASP A 89 7.70 -13.00 -28.59
CA ASP A 89 6.99 -14.14 -28.02
C ASP A 89 7.97 -15.27 -27.65
N LYS A 90 7.42 -16.42 -27.24
CA LYS A 90 8.18 -17.62 -26.93
C LYS A 90 8.84 -18.21 -28.17
N LEU A 91 9.90 -19.00 -27.96
CA LEU A 91 10.59 -19.74 -29.02
C LEU A 91 9.63 -20.49 -29.95
N SER A 92 8.56 -21.09 -29.42
CA SER A 92 7.57 -21.81 -30.25
C SER A 92 6.87 -20.94 -31.30
N TYR A 93 6.87 -19.62 -31.15
CA TYR A 93 6.27 -18.66 -32.08
C TYR A 93 7.32 -17.95 -32.95
N VAL A 94 8.52 -17.67 -32.42
CA VAL A 94 9.52 -16.87 -33.14
C VAL A 94 10.60 -17.69 -33.86
N ALA A 95 10.69 -19.00 -33.59
CA ALA A 95 11.70 -19.88 -34.18
C ALA A 95 11.09 -20.89 -35.17
N GLY A 96 11.49 -20.80 -36.43
CA GLY A 96 11.04 -21.73 -37.48
C GLY A 96 11.62 -23.15 -37.35
N ASP A 97 12.75 -23.28 -36.66
CA ASP A 97 13.44 -24.53 -36.35
C ASP A 97 13.00 -25.17 -35.02
N TYR A 98 11.96 -24.65 -34.35
CA TYR A 98 11.48 -25.14 -33.05
C TYR A 98 11.30 -26.66 -32.97
N THR A 99 10.65 -27.26 -33.97
CA THR A 99 10.34 -28.70 -33.97
C THR A 99 11.59 -29.57 -34.04
N GLN A 100 12.68 -29.06 -34.64
CA GLN A 100 13.96 -29.74 -34.73
C GLN A 100 14.60 -29.90 -33.35
N PHE A 101 14.37 -28.96 -32.43
CA PHE A 101 15.01 -28.95 -31.11
C PHE A 101 14.09 -29.32 -29.94
N CYS A 102 12.77 -29.08 -30.03
CA CYS A 102 11.84 -29.18 -28.90
C CYS A 102 10.68 -30.18 -29.10
N GLY A 103 10.51 -30.74 -30.30
CA GLY A 103 9.36 -31.60 -30.64
C GLY A 103 8.16 -30.82 -31.21
N GLU A 104 7.01 -31.50 -31.35
CA GLU A 104 5.84 -30.89 -32.00
C GLU A 104 5.25 -29.73 -31.20
N ALA A 105 4.98 -28.62 -31.89
CA ALA A 105 4.25 -27.50 -31.33
C ALA A 105 2.74 -27.73 -31.48
N LYS A 106 1.95 -27.23 -30.52
CA LYS A 106 0.48 -27.29 -30.61
C LYS A 106 -0.03 -26.25 -31.63
N GLY A 107 -0.55 -26.72 -32.76
CA GLY A 107 -1.06 -25.85 -33.84
C GLY A 107 0.06 -25.34 -34.75
N THR A 108 -0.10 -24.13 -35.29
CA THR A 108 0.84 -23.50 -36.24
C THR A 108 1.47 -22.20 -35.72
N PRO A 109 1.98 -22.16 -34.48
CA PRO A 109 2.35 -20.91 -33.80
C PRO A 109 3.34 -20.04 -34.57
N TYR A 110 4.37 -20.64 -35.17
CA TYR A 110 5.35 -19.90 -35.98
C TYR A 110 4.75 -19.30 -37.26
N GLN A 111 3.91 -20.05 -37.96
CA GLN A 111 3.27 -19.54 -39.18
C GLN A 111 2.26 -18.43 -38.86
N ASP A 112 1.50 -18.58 -37.78
CA ASP A 112 0.54 -17.57 -37.31
C ASP A 112 1.28 -16.28 -36.94
N TYR A 113 2.44 -16.40 -36.27
CA TYR A 113 3.31 -15.28 -35.92
C TYR A 113 3.85 -14.57 -37.17
N LEU A 114 4.42 -15.31 -38.13
CA LEU A 114 4.92 -14.74 -39.38
C LEU A 114 3.83 -14.01 -40.16
N ASN A 115 2.65 -14.61 -40.28
CA ASN A 115 1.52 -14.00 -40.99
C ASN A 115 1.10 -12.68 -40.32
N GLN A 116 1.05 -12.65 -38.99
CA GLN A 116 0.71 -11.43 -38.25
C GLN A 116 1.77 -10.34 -38.39
N LEU A 117 3.05 -10.67 -38.22
CA LEU A 117 4.16 -9.73 -38.33
C LEU A 117 4.28 -9.18 -39.75
N LYS A 118 4.08 -10.04 -40.76
CA LYS A 118 4.03 -9.65 -42.17
C LYS A 118 2.90 -8.68 -42.46
N ALA A 119 1.69 -8.95 -41.97
CA ALA A 119 0.55 -8.04 -42.14
C ALA A 119 0.82 -6.65 -41.57
N TRP A 120 1.52 -6.55 -40.43
CA TRP A 120 1.95 -5.26 -39.88
C TRP A 120 2.98 -4.57 -40.79
N CYS A 121 4.00 -5.30 -41.25
CA CYS A 121 5.05 -4.77 -42.13
C CYS A 121 4.57 -4.36 -43.53
N GLU A 122 3.47 -4.92 -44.01
CA GLU A 122 2.85 -4.59 -45.30
C GLU A 122 1.75 -3.51 -45.19
N SER A 123 1.43 -3.08 -43.96
CA SER A 123 0.44 -2.03 -43.71
C SER A 123 1.00 -0.61 -43.94
N PRO A 124 0.14 0.41 -44.03
CA PRO A 124 0.57 1.82 -44.04
C PRO A 124 1.36 2.25 -42.80
N PHE A 125 1.28 1.47 -41.72
CA PHE A 125 1.95 1.74 -40.45
C PHE A 125 3.17 0.83 -40.23
N SER A 126 3.82 0.39 -41.31
CA SER A 126 5.08 -0.37 -41.24
C SER A 126 6.21 0.41 -40.56
N HIS A 127 7.17 -0.31 -39.97
CA HIS A 127 8.33 0.29 -39.31
C HIS A 127 9.64 -0.41 -39.71
N PRO A 128 10.72 0.32 -40.07
CA PRO A 128 11.97 -0.28 -40.56
C PRO A 128 12.58 -1.32 -39.62
N LYS A 129 12.66 -1.02 -38.31
CA LYS A 129 13.16 -1.98 -37.30
C LYS A 129 12.33 -3.28 -37.25
N VAL A 130 11.01 -3.16 -37.40
CA VAL A 130 10.11 -4.33 -37.37
C VAL A 130 10.28 -5.16 -38.63
N GLN A 131 10.55 -4.52 -39.78
CA GLN A 131 10.91 -5.22 -41.03
C GLN A 131 12.24 -5.98 -40.90
N SER A 132 13.23 -5.44 -40.18
CA SER A 132 14.48 -6.16 -39.88
C SER A 132 14.20 -7.43 -39.06
N VAL A 133 13.30 -7.35 -38.07
CA VAL A 133 12.85 -8.53 -37.31
C VAL A 133 12.16 -9.54 -38.23
N LEU A 134 11.19 -9.10 -39.06
CA LEU A 134 10.51 -9.98 -40.02
C LEU A 134 11.50 -10.70 -40.95
N HIS A 135 12.49 -9.97 -41.48
CA HIS A 135 13.51 -10.54 -42.35
C HIS A 135 14.32 -11.63 -41.65
N TYR A 136 14.73 -11.38 -40.39
CA TYR A 136 15.46 -12.36 -39.60
C TYR A 136 14.62 -13.59 -39.28
N VAL A 137 13.44 -13.42 -38.67
CA VAL A 137 12.62 -14.56 -38.25
C VAL A 137 12.19 -15.42 -39.43
N SER A 138 11.99 -14.83 -40.62
CA SER A 138 11.63 -15.55 -41.85
C SER A 138 12.71 -16.54 -42.32
N LYS A 139 13.97 -16.39 -41.86
CA LYS A 139 15.05 -17.36 -42.13
C LYS A 139 14.80 -18.68 -41.39
N GLY A 140 14.10 -18.65 -40.25
CA GLY A 140 13.72 -19.84 -39.49
C GLY A 140 14.86 -20.52 -38.73
N THR A 141 15.95 -19.81 -38.39
CA THR A 141 17.19 -20.36 -37.81
C THR A 141 17.45 -19.97 -36.36
N LEU A 142 16.48 -19.37 -35.66
CA LEU A 142 16.73 -18.72 -34.37
C LEU A 142 17.31 -19.65 -33.30
N ILE A 143 16.79 -20.88 -33.13
CA ILE A 143 17.34 -21.76 -32.08
C ILE A 143 18.74 -22.21 -32.45
N THR A 144 18.98 -22.53 -33.72
CA THR A 144 20.31 -22.86 -34.25
C THR A 144 21.31 -21.75 -33.92
N ASP A 145 20.98 -20.48 -34.25
CA ASP A 145 21.83 -19.32 -33.97
C ASP A 145 22.11 -19.15 -32.46
N LEU A 146 21.11 -19.39 -31.61
CA LEU A 146 21.24 -19.28 -30.16
C LEU A 146 22.07 -20.42 -29.54
N VAL A 147 22.02 -21.63 -30.10
CA VAL A 147 22.86 -22.76 -29.68
C VAL A 147 24.31 -22.53 -30.08
N GLU A 148 24.57 -22.07 -31.30
CA GLU A 148 25.92 -21.75 -31.77
C GLU A 148 26.59 -20.65 -30.93
N ARG A 149 25.80 -19.72 -30.40
CA ARG A 149 26.26 -18.65 -29.50
C ARG A 149 26.34 -19.06 -28.03
N GLY A 150 26.01 -20.31 -27.69
CA GLY A 150 26.05 -20.81 -26.31
C GLY A 150 25.00 -20.20 -25.38
N ILE A 151 23.92 -19.62 -25.92
CA ILE A 151 22.79 -19.09 -25.15
C ILE A 151 21.81 -20.21 -24.78
N LEU A 152 21.55 -21.11 -25.73
CA LEU A 152 20.75 -22.31 -25.54
C LEU A 152 21.64 -23.55 -25.58
N HIS A 153 21.25 -24.58 -24.84
CA HIS A 153 22.04 -25.81 -24.68
C HIS A 153 21.25 -27.05 -25.07
N VAL A 154 21.88 -27.95 -25.82
CA VAL A 154 21.29 -29.20 -26.32
C VAL A 154 21.86 -30.44 -25.64
N ASP A 155 21.09 -31.52 -25.63
CA ASP A 155 21.51 -32.86 -25.24
C ASP A 155 22.33 -33.55 -26.34
N SER A 156 22.79 -34.78 -26.08
CA SER A 156 23.55 -35.59 -27.04
C SER A 156 22.77 -35.96 -28.32
N ARG A 157 21.45 -35.76 -28.33
CA ARG A 157 20.57 -35.98 -29.49
C ARG A 157 20.24 -34.68 -30.22
N GLY A 158 20.84 -33.56 -29.84
CA GLY A 158 20.59 -32.24 -30.43
C GLY A 158 19.26 -31.62 -30.01
N LYS A 159 18.61 -32.09 -28.94
CA LYS A 159 17.37 -31.52 -28.40
C LYS A 159 17.66 -30.56 -27.26
N LEU A 160 16.86 -29.50 -27.06
CA LEU A 160 17.09 -28.57 -25.95
C LEU A 160 17.03 -29.31 -24.61
N LEU A 161 18.00 -29.02 -23.73
CA LEU A 161 18.02 -29.56 -22.38
C LEU A 161 16.83 -29.04 -21.57
N GLU A 162 16.10 -29.96 -20.93
CA GLU A 162 15.01 -29.61 -20.00
C GLU A 162 15.54 -29.01 -18.70
N LYS A 163 16.66 -29.55 -18.20
CA LYS A 163 17.31 -29.15 -16.95
C LYS A 163 18.82 -29.24 -17.10
N TRP A 164 19.53 -28.35 -16.41
CA TRP A 164 20.97 -28.46 -16.25
C TRP A 164 21.31 -29.49 -15.19
N VAL A 165 22.08 -30.51 -15.56
CA VAL A 165 22.65 -31.50 -14.64
C VAL A 165 24.17 -31.42 -14.79
N ALA A 166 24.88 -31.09 -13.70
CA ALA A 166 26.33 -31.08 -13.72
C ALA A 166 26.86 -32.50 -14.02
N ALA A 167 27.88 -32.59 -14.87
CA ALA A 167 28.46 -33.89 -15.22
C ALA A 167 29.12 -34.54 -13.98
N PRO A 168 29.11 -35.88 -13.85
CA PRO A 168 29.79 -36.56 -12.76
C PRO A 168 31.30 -36.24 -12.79
N GLY A 169 31.79 -35.55 -11.76
CA GLY A 169 33.19 -35.12 -11.63
C GLY A 169 33.44 -33.65 -11.94
N ASP A 170 32.44 -32.92 -12.43
CA ASP A 170 32.54 -31.49 -12.76
C ASP A 170 31.90 -30.66 -11.63
N GLN A 171 32.66 -30.43 -10.55
CA GLN A 171 32.24 -29.56 -9.44
C GLN A 171 32.39 -28.06 -9.78
N GLU A 172 32.97 -27.73 -10.94
CA GLU A 172 33.29 -26.36 -11.39
C GLU A 172 32.44 -25.87 -12.56
N GLY A 173 31.68 -26.74 -13.24
CA GLY A 173 30.83 -26.38 -14.37
C GLY A 173 29.80 -25.29 -14.01
N LYS A 174 30.08 -24.03 -14.38
CA LYS A 174 29.18 -22.89 -14.17
C LYS A 174 27.85 -23.16 -14.89
N LYS A 175 26.78 -23.30 -14.11
CA LYS A 175 25.41 -23.44 -14.63
C LYS A 175 25.12 -22.31 -15.63
N PRO A 176 24.70 -22.61 -16.87
CA PRO A 176 24.45 -21.58 -17.86
C PRO A 176 23.36 -20.60 -17.44
N ASP A 177 23.55 -19.34 -17.83
CA ASP A 177 22.75 -18.22 -17.31
C ASP A 177 21.25 -18.35 -17.66
N ILE A 178 20.91 -18.98 -18.79
CA ILE A 178 19.52 -19.18 -19.22
C ILE A 178 18.69 -19.97 -18.20
N PHE A 179 19.30 -20.96 -17.54
CA PHE A 179 18.66 -21.78 -16.50
C PHE A 179 18.52 -21.05 -15.16
N ASN A 180 19.09 -19.85 -15.03
CA ASN A 180 18.88 -19.01 -13.85
C ASN A 180 17.65 -18.12 -14.02
N VAL A 181 17.26 -17.78 -15.25
CA VAL A 181 16.21 -16.79 -15.52
C VAL A 181 14.86 -17.40 -15.93
N ILE A 182 14.86 -18.61 -16.49
CA ILE A 182 13.63 -19.33 -16.85
C ILE A 182 13.19 -20.22 -15.68
N ALA A 183 11.89 -20.20 -15.35
CA ALA A 183 11.30 -21.08 -14.32
C ALA A 183 10.94 -22.48 -14.86
N SER A 184 10.62 -22.58 -16.15
CA SER A 184 10.42 -23.81 -16.91
C SER A 184 11.72 -24.27 -17.61
N ASP A 185 11.62 -25.25 -18.50
CA ASP A 185 12.70 -25.59 -19.43
C ASP A 185 12.90 -24.50 -20.52
N GLN A 186 14.01 -24.63 -21.26
CA GLN A 186 14.45 -23.68 -22.28
C GLN A 186 13.43 -23.47 -23.42
N SER A 187 12.59 -24.47 -23.75
CA SER A 187 11.60 -24.33 -24.83
C SER A 187 10.56 -23.24 -24.55
N GLY A 188 10.36 -22.93 -23.26
CA GLY A 188 9.47 -21.87 -22.79
C GLY A 188 10.07 -20.47 -22.81
N ALA A 189 11.34 -20.31 -23.24
CA ALA A 189 12.03 -19.02 -23.28
C ALA A 189 11.26 -18.00 -24.11
N PHE A 190 11.26 -16.75 -23.65
CA PHE A 190 10.58 -15.61 -24.27
C PHE A 190 11.65 -14.68 -24.84
N VAL A 191 11.53 -14.37 -26.13
CA VAL A 191 12.56 -13.68 -26.89
C VAL A 191 12.11 -12.25 -27.18
N ARG A 192 13.00 -11.28 -26.92
CA ARG A 192 12.85 -9.89 -27.37
C ARG A 192 13.94 -9.54 -28.39
N PHE A 193 13.65 -8.57 -29.24
CA PHE A 193 14.57 -8.12 -30.30
C PHE A 193 15.02 -6.68 -30.07
N ALA A 194 16.30 -6.43 -30.32
CA ALA A 194 16.89 -5.11 -30.50
C ALA A 194 17.39 -4.98 -31.95
N VAL A 195 17.31 -3.79 -32.53
CA VAL A 195 17.78 -3.51 -33.89
C VAL A 195 18.73 -2.33 -33.87
N ASP A 196 20.00 -2.60 -34.13
CA ASP A 196 21.08 -1.64 -34.17
C ASP A 196 21.17 -1.02 -35.57
N ILE A 197 20.80 0.26 -35.66
CA ILE A 197 20.89 1.08 -36.88
C ILE A 197 21.88 2.22 -36.62
N PRO A 198 22.95 2.37 -37.42
CA PRO A 198 23.91 3.47 -37.24
C PRO A 198 23.22 4.84 -37.24
N GLY A 199 23.45 5.62 -36.19
CA GLY A 199 22.87 6.96 -36.02
C GLY A 199 21.56 6.99 -35.25
N GLU A 200 20.93 5.85 -34.96
CA GLU A 200 19.75 5.78 -34.10
C GLU A 200 20.14 5.41 -32.65
N PRO A 201 19.73 6.20 -31.64
CA PRO A 201 20.20 6.00 -30.27
C PRO A 201 19.49 4.87 -29.52
N GLU A 202 18.24 4.54 -29.88
CA GLU A 202 17.45 3.52 -29.20
C GLU A 202 17.32 2.27 -30.07
N SER A 203 18.12 1.24 -29.77
CA SER A 203 18.03 -0.05 -30.47
C SER A 203 16.99 -1.00 -29.86
N ARG A 204 16.50 -0.72 -28.64
CA ARG A 204 15.60 -1.61 -27.92
C ARG A 204 14.16 -1.35 -28.33
N LEU A 205 13.59 -2.23 -29.15
CA LEU A 205 12.26 -2.03 -29.73
C LEU A 205 11.14 -1.91 -28.68
N TRP A 206 11.30 -2.48 -27.48
CA TRP A 206 10.33 -2.35 -26.39
C TRP A 206 10.38 -1.00 -25.67
N ARG A 207 11.41 -0.18 -25.92
CA ARG A 207 11.56 1.19 -25.41
C ARG A 207 11.40 2.25 -26.51
N ASP A 208 11.23 1.82 -27.76
CA ASP A 208 11.09 2.72 -28.90
C ASP A 208 9.62 3.16 -29.08
N ALA A 209 9.34 4.42 -28.72
CA ALA A 209 8.01 5.01 -28.83
C ALA A 209 7.48 5.02 -30.28
N SER A 210 8.35 5.10 -31.29
CA SER A 210 7.93 5.09 -32.70
C SER A 210 7.43 3.71 -33.15
N VAL A 211 8.05 2.64 -32.65
CA VAL A 211 7.60 1.25 -32.84
C VAL A 211 6.26 1.04 -32.13
N GLN A 212 6.12 1.53 -30.90
CA GLN A 212 4.88 1.45 -30.12
C GLN A 212 3.73 2.16 -30.86
N GLN A 213 3.96 3.38 -31.33
CA GLN A 213 2.96 4.16 -32.06
C GLN A 213 2.56 3.50 -33.39
N SER A 214 3.54 2.98 -34.13
CA SER A 214 3.30 2.21 -35.36
C SER A 214 2.37 1.02 -35.13
N PHE A 215 2.57 0.25 -34.05
CA PHE A 215 1.67 -0.87 -33.74
C PHE A 215 0.28 -0.41 -33.31
N ILE A 216 0.18 0.66 -32.53
CA ILE A 216 -1.12 1.22 -32.10
C ILE A 216 -1.98 1.54 -33.31
N GLN A 217 -1.44 2.27 -34.29
CA GLN A 217 -2.14 2.66 -35.51
C GLN A 217 -2.50 1.45 -36.38
N PHE A 218 -1.59 0.48 -36.52
CA PHE A 218 -1.88 -0.77 -37.22
C PHE A 218 -3.04 -1.54 -36.59
N TYR A 219 -3.03 -1.69 -35.26
CA TYR A 219 -4.07 -2.46 -34.57
C TYR A 219 -5.42 -1.73 -34.60
N GLU A 220 -5.44 -0.40 -34.48
CA GLU A 220 -6.65 0.41 -34.55
C GLU A 220 -7.43 0.20 -35.86
N MET A 221 -6.72 0.03 -37.00
CA MET A 221 -7.37 -0.31 -38.29
C MET A 221 -8.20 -1.61 -38.24
N SER A 222 -7.82 -2.55 -37.38
CA SER A 222 -8.49 -3.84 -37.24
C SER A 222 -9.74 -3.79 -36.34
N LEU A 223 -9.93 -2.70 -35.59
CA LEU A 223 -11.03 -2.54 -34.63
C LEU A 223 -12.30 -2.01 -35.33
N GLN A 224 -13.04 -2.89 -35.99
CA GLN A 224 -14.20 -2.52 -36.81
C GLN A 224 -15.54 -2.51 -36.06
N ASP A 225 -15.66 -3.31 -34.99
CA ASP A 225 -16.91 -3.49 -34.25
C ASP A 225 -17.11 -2.34 -33.25
N LYS A 226 -18.17 -1.55 -33.42
CA LYS A 226 -18.41 -0.30 -32.70
C LYS A 226 -19.76 -0.29 -32.00
N ASP A 227 -19.80 0.38 -30.85
CA ASP A 227 -21.02 0.62 -30.07
C ASP A 227 -20.84 1.85 -29.17
N ILE A 228 -21.90 2.27 -28.48
CA ILE A 228 -21.84 3.37 -27.51
C ILE A 228 -21.05 2.92 -26.28
N CYS A 229 -19.96 3.62 -25.96
CA CYS A 229 -19.18 3.39 -24.76
C CYS A 229 -19.86 3.98 -23.53
N PHE A 230 -20.13 3.16 -22.51
CA PHE A 230 -20.76 3.61 -21.25
C PHE A 230 -19.79 4.37 -20.32
N VAL A 231 -18.52 4.52 -20.72
CA VAL A 231 -17.51 5.31 -20.02
C VAL A 231 -17.45 6.72 -20.58
N THR A 232 -17.35 6.86 -21.91
CA THR A 232 -17.17 8.15 -22.58
C THR A 232 -18.48 8.75 -23.11
N GLY A 233 -19.45 7.91 -23.47
CA GLY A 233 -20.69 8.31 -24.14
C GLY A 233 -20.61 8.27 -25.68
N ASP A 234 -19.44 8.00 -26.25
CA ASP A 234 -19.19 8.06 -27.69
C ASP A 234 -19.36 6.72 -28.40
N TYR A 235 -19.61 6.75 -29.71
CA TYR A 235 -19.71 5.57 -30.56
C TYR A 235 -18.32 5.12 -31.06
N LEU A 236 -17.72 4.16 -30.37
CA LEU A 236 -16.30 3.78 -30.50
C LEU A 236 -16.12 2.27 -30.65
N PRO A 237 -14.93 1.80 -31.13
CA PRO A 237 -14.64 0.38 -31.16
C PRO A 237 -14.72 -0.25 -29.78
N VAL A 238 -15.39 -1.39 -29.67
CA VAL A 238 -15.68 -2.05 -28.39
C VAL A 238 -14.53 -2.95 -27.95
N ALA A 239 -14.32 -3.07 -26.64
CA ALA A 239 -13.47 -4.11 -26.06
C ALA A 239 -14.34 -5.31 -25.69
N ASP A 240 -14.01 -6.49 -26.24
CA ASP A 240 -14.63 -7.75 -25.82
C ASP A 240 -13.91 -8.37 -24.62
N LYS A 241 -12.62 -8.05 -24.44
CA LYS A 241 -11.79 -8.65 -23.40
C LYS A 241 -10.98 -7.61 -22.66
N HIS A 242 -11.37 -7.40 -21.41
CA HIS A 242 -10.66 -6.48 -20.53
C HIS A 242 -9.41 -7.11 -19.90
N ALA A 243 -8.52 -6.23 -19.45
CA ALA A 243 -7.22 -6.58 -18.91
C ALA A 243 -7.33 -7.47 -17.66
N SER A 244 -6.39 -8.41 -17.56
CA SER A 244 -6.06 -9.12 -16.32
C SER A 244 -4.71 -8.59 -15.79
N ARG A 245 -4.20 -9.19 -14.71
CA ARG A 245 -2.88 -8.86 -14.12
C ARG A 245 -2.82 -7.44 -13.58
N ILE A 246 -3.92 -6.99 -12.97
CA ILE A 246 -4.07 -5.63 -12.46
C ILE A 246 -3.17 -5.40 -11.25
N ARG A 247 -3.16 -6.32 -10.27
CA ARG A 247 -2.35 -6.19 -9.05
C ARG A 247 -0.91 -6.65 -9.23
N HIS A 248 -0.68 -7.69 -10.01
CA HIS A 248 0.65 -8.23 -10.35
C HIS A 248 0.58 -9.17 -11.56
N SER A 249 1.73 -9.52 -12.15
CA SER A 249 1.84 -10.31 -13.39
C SER A 249 1.21 -11.72 -13.34
N GLY A 250 1.18 -12.33 -12.15
CA GLY A 250 0.56 -13.64 -11.90
C GLY A 250 -0.97 -13.59 -11.73
N ASP A 251 -1.54 -12.42 -11.47
CA ASP A 251 -2.96 -12.27 -11.18
C ASP A 251 -3.81 -12.43 -12.44
N LYS A 252 -4.73 -13.40 -12.46
CA LYS A 252 -5.65 -13.61 -13.59
C LYS A 252 -7.03 -13.00 -13.37
N SER A 253 -7.25 -12.34 -12.24
CA SER A 253 -8.50 -11.67 -11.96
C SER A 253 -8.71 -10.42 -12.82
N LYS A 254 -9.98 -10.13 -13.11
CA LYS A 254 -10.43 -8.99 -13.91
C LYS A 254 -11.50 -8.21 -13.17
N LEU A 255 -11.52 -6.89 -13.36
CA LEU A 255 -12.58 -5.99 -12.88
C LEU A 255 -13.83 -6.06 -13.76
N ILE A 256 -13.63 -6.19 -15.07
CA ILE A 256 -14.69 -6.35 -16.05
C ILE A 256 -14.50 -7.70 -16.74
N SER A 257 -15.49 -8.58 -16.62
CA SER A 257 -15.49 -9.88 -17.27
C SER A 257 -16.91 -10.33 -17.54
N ALA A 258 -17.09 -11.07 -18.62
CA ALA A 258 -18.33 -11.76 -18.92
C ALA A 258 -18.02 -13.23 -19.24
N ASN A 259 -18.77 -14.15 -18.62
CA ASN A 259 -18.77 -15.55 -19.02
C ASN A 259 -20.20 -16.09 -18.85
N ASP A 260 -20.69 -16.81 -19.85
CA ASP A 260 -22.03 -17.41 -19.80
C ASP A 260 -22.04 -18.88 -20.21
N SER A 261 -20.85 -19.50 -20.29
CA SER A 261 -20.73 -20.94 -20.49
C SER A 261 -21.19 -21.74 -19.26
N SER A 262 -21.34 -21.09 -18.11
CA SER A 262 -21.87 -21.67 -16.87
C SER A 262 -22.43 -20.57 -15.95
N GLY A 263 -23.55 -20.87 -15.26
CA GLY A 263 -24.06 -20.03 -14.15
C GLY A 263 -24.98 -18.87 -14.50
N PHE A 264 -25.38 -18.68 -15.78
CA PHE A 264 -26.28 -17.61 -16.24
C PHE A 264 -25.89 -16.21 -15.72
N THR A 265 -24.72 -15.71 -16.12
CA THR A 265 -24.20 -14.43 -15.62
C THR A 265 -24.99 -13.23 -16.17
N TYR A 266 -25.52 -13.34 -17.40
CA TYR A 266 -26.37 -12.31 -18.01
C TYR A 266 -27.60 -12.87 -18.75
N ARG A 267 -27.54 -14.13 -19.24
CA ARG A 267 -28.69 -14.81 -19.86
C ARG A 267 -29.90 -14.84 -18.92
N GLY A 268 -31.05 -14.47 -19.46
CA GLY A 268 -32.31 -14.30 -18.72
C GLY A 268 -32.64 -12.83 -18.42
N ARG A 269 -31.65 -11.91 -18.53
CA ARG A 269 -31.87 -10.45 -18.51
C ARG A 269 -31.40 -9.78 -19.80
N PHE A 270 -30.26 -10.23 -20.33
CA PHE A 270 -29.62 -9.69 -21.52
C PHE A 270 -29.39 -10.79 -22.55
N ARG A 271 -29.37 -10.43 -23.85
CA ARG A 271 -29.08 -11.36 -24.95
C ARG A 271 -27.58 -11.59 -25.07
N THR A 272 -26.79 -10.53 -24.88
CA THR A 272 -25.33 -10.58 -24.87
C THR A 272 -24.76 -9.84 -23.67
N SER A 273 -23.49 -10.04 -23.36
CA SER A 273 -22.81 -9.25 -22.31
C SER A 273 -22.76 -7.76 -22.62
N ARG A 274 -22.78 -7.38 -23.90
CA ARG A 274 -22.73 -5.98 -24.34
C ARG A 274 -24.01 -5.22 -24.00
N ASP A 275 -25.17 -5.89 -24.02
CA ASP A 275 -26.43 -5.26 -23.63
C ASP A 275 -26.43 -4.83 -22.14
N ALA A 276 -25.57 -5.42 -21.30
CA ALA A 276 -25.43 -5.05 -19.90
C ALA A 276 -24.53 -3.81 -19.71
N ALA A 277 -23.37 -3.82 -20.34
CA ALA A 277 -22.45 -2.68 -20.37
C ALA A 277 -21.43 -2.86 -21.51
N THR A 278 -21.32 -1.83 -22.35
CA THR A 278 -20.29 -1.76 -23.39
C THR A 278 -19.22 -0.74 -23.02
N VAL A 279 -17.96 -1.12 -23.19
CA VAL A 279 -16.79 -0.27 -22.94
C VAL A 279 -15.92 -0.25 -24.19
N SER A 280 -15.51 0.94 -24.64
CA SER A 280 -14.62 1.06 -25.80
C SER A 280 -13.25 0.44 -25.50
N TYR A 281 -12.61 -0.08 -26.54
CA TYR A 281 -11.26 -0.62 -26.46
C TYR A 281 -10.28 0.35 -25.80
N GLU A 282 -10.26 1.60 -26.26
CA GLU A 282 -9.34 2.62 -25.77
C GLU A 282 -9.57 2.95 -24.28
N ALA A 283 -10.80 3.30 -23.88
CA ALA A 283 -11.11 3.58 -22.47
C ALA A 283 -10.77 2.40 -21.55
N SER A 284 -11.01 1.16 -22.02
CA SER A 284 -10.61 -0.04 -21.28
C SER A 284 -9.08 -0.13 -21.14
N GLN A 285 -8.32 0.03 -22.23
CA GLN A 285 -6.85 -0.05 -22.19
C GLN A 285 -6.27 1.05 -21.29
N LYS A 286 -6.62 2.31 -21.55
CA LYS A 286 -6.15 3.47 -20.78
C LYS A 286 -6.40 3.30 -19.29
N GLY A 287 -7.64 3.05 -18.91
CA GLY A 287 -7.99 2.96 -17.50
C GLY A 287 -7.33 1.78 -16.77
N HIS A 288 -7.22 0.61 -17.39
CA HIS A 288 -6.54 -0.52 -16.75
C HIS A 288 -5.01 -0.36 -16.72
N ASN A 289 -4.42 0.29 -17.72
CA ASN A 289 -2.98 0.55 -17.76
C ASN A 289 -2.59 1.62 -16.74
N ALA A 290 -3.37 2.70 -16.62
CA ALA A 290 -3.22 3.68 -15.54
C ALA A 290 -3.35 3.02 -14.17
N LEU A 291 -4.33 2.13 -13.97
CA LEU A 291 -4.49 1.44 -12.70
C LEU A 291 -3.27 0.58 -12.34
N LYS A 292 -2.77 -0.25 -13.27
CA LYS A 292 -1.56 -1.04 -13.03
C LYS A 292 -0.36 -0.16 -12.66
N TRP A 293 -0.19 0.92 -13.41
CA TRP A 293 0.89 1.88 -13.17
C TRP A 293 0.79 2.55 -11.80
N LEU A 294 -0.40 3.04 -11.42
CA LEU A 294 -0.63 3.63 -10.10
C LEU A 294 -0.38 2.63 -8.96
N ILE A 295 -0.83 1.37 -9.11
CA ILE A 295 -0.55 0.32 -8.14
C ILE A 295 0.96 0.10 -8.00
N ASP A 296 1.69 0.06 -9.12
CA ASP A 296 3.12 -0.14 -9.08
C ASP A 296 3.89 1.07 -8.52
N LYS A 297 3.40 2.28 -8.78
CA LYS A 297 3.99 3.57 -8.38
C LYS A 297 3.79 3.88 -6.89
N GLN A 298 2.57 3.71 -6.38
CA GLN A 298 2.16 4.19 -5.06
C GLN A 298 1.10 3.32 -4.36
N GLY A 299 0.80 2.12 -4.87
CA GLY A 299 -0.19 1.24 -4.25
C GLY A 299 0.34 0.55 -2.98
N THR A 300 -0.41 0.64 -1.88
CA THR A 300 -0.15 -0.14 -0.68
C THR A 300 -0.85 -1.51 -0.77
N THR A 301 -0.11 -2.61 -0.70
CA THR A 301 -0.66 -3.98 -0.82
C THR A 301 -0.56 -4.77 0.48
N MET A 302 -1.65 -5.43 0.88
CA MET A 302 -1.68 -6.35 2.02
C MET A 302 -2.55 -7.58 1.73
N ASP A 303 -1.94 -8.77 1.72
CA ASP A 303 -2.61 -10.05 1.43
C ASP A 303 -3.53 -9.97 0.19
N GLY A 304 -2.96 -9.49 -0.91
CA GLY A 304 -3.65 -9.29 -2.19
C GLY A 304 -4.62 -8.11 -2.24
N LYS A 305 -5.00 -7.49 -1.12
CA LYS A 305 -5.80 -6.26 -1.14
C LYS A 305 -4.90 -5.07 -1.46
N VAL A 306 -5.38 -4.18 -2.33
CA VAL A 306 -4.65 -2.97 -2.73
C VAL A 306 -5.41 -1.74 -2.26
N PHE A 307 -4.70 -0.83 -1.61
CA PHE A 307 -5.16 0.50 -1.20
C PHE A 307 -4.44 1.53 -2.07
N LEU A 308 -5.21 2.42 -2.69
CA LEU A 308 -4.69 3.40 -3.63
C LEU A 308 -5.39 4.74 -3.41
N VAL A 309 -4.60 5.82 -3.41
CA VAL A 309 -5.08 7.20 -3.44
C VAL A 309 -4.27 7.97 -4.46
N TRP A 310 -4.92 8.81 -5.26
CA TRP A 310 -4.23 9.73 -6.17
C TRP A 310 -5.07 10.98 -6.43
N GLY A 311 -4.40 12.12 -6.65
CA GLY A 311 -5.04 13.34 -7.12
C GLY A 311 -5.02 13.45 -8.63
N SER A 312 -5.97 14.24 -9.15
CA SER A 312 -6.08 14.60 -10.57
C SER A 312 -4.98 15.55 -11.04
N SER A 313 -4.50 16.45 -10.17
CA SER A 313 -3.42 17.39 -10.50
C SER A 313 -2.04 16.96 -9.98
N ARG A 314 -2.03 16.20 -8.89
CA ARG A 314 -0.82 15.62 -8.30
C ARG A 314 -1.15 14.19 -7.88
N LEU A 315 -0.34 13.22 -8.34
CA LEU A 315 -0.57 11.82 -8.01
C LEU A 315 -0.33 11.52 -6.53
N ASP A 316 0.70 12.12 -5.96
CA ASP A 316 1.09 11.93 -4.57
C ASP A 316 0.15 12.70 -3.63
N MET A 317 -0.54 11.95 -2.77
CA MET A 317 -1.53 12.43 -1.79
C MET A 317 -1.34 11.68 -0.47
N PRO A 318 -1.57 12.31 0.70
CA PRO A 318 -1.37 11.67 1.99
C PRO A 318 -2.22 10.41 2.17
N GLU A 319 -1.63 9.24 2.30
CA GLU A 319 -2.39 7.99 2.38
C GLU A 319 -3.19 7.86 3.69
N PRO A 320 -4.52 7.61 3.66
CA PRO A 320 -5.37 7.60 4.85
C PRO A 320 -4.99 6.56 5.90
N GLN A 321 -4.37 5.46 5.45
CA GLN A 321 -4.04 4.32 6.32
C GLN A 321 -2.76 4.51 7.14
N GLU A 322 -1.94 5.51 6.80
CA GLU A 322 -0.64 5.76 7.42
C GLU A 322 -0.76 6.54 8.74
N ASP A 323 0.31 6.50 9.54
CA ASP A 323 0.37 7.30 10.77
C ASP A 323 0.86 8.73 10.50
N SER A 324 0.75 9.60 11.49
CA SER A 324 1.26 10.97 11.37
C SER A 324 2.78 11.04 11.14
N PHE A 325 3.53 9.95 11.34
CA PHE A 325 4.99 9.95 11.19
C PHE A 325 5.45 10.25 9.76
N ILE A 326 4.62 9.92 8.77
CA ILE A 326 4.90 10.20 7.36
C ILE A 326 5.15 11.69 7.07
N PHE A 327 4.56 12.59 7.87
CA PHE A 327 4.69 14.03 7.67
C PHE A 327 6.03 14.60 8.18
N TRP A 328 6.88 13.76 8.77
CA TRP A 328 8.16 14.17 9.37
C TRP A 328 9.38 13.41 8.81
N ASP A 329 9.22 12.51 7.85
CA ASP A 329 10.29 11.61 7.37
C ASP A 329 11.45 12.36 6.68
N ASP A 330 11.19 13.54 6.11
CA ASP A 330 12.19 14.40 5.46
C ASP A 330 12.79 15.48 6.38
N ALA A 331 12.37 15.58 7.64
CA ALA A 331 12.96 16.55 8.56
C ALA A 331 14.34 16.05 9.03
N ASP A 332 15.41 16.58 8.43
CA ASP A 332 16.79 16.46 8.93
C ASP A 332 16.96 17.06 10.35
N ASP A 333 15.92 17.69 10.88
CA ASP A 333 15.87 18.17 12.25
C ASP A 333 15.74 17.00 13.24
N GLU A 334 16.86 16.49 13.72
CA GLU A 334 16.93 15.74 14.99
C GLU A 334 16.23 16.52 16.12
N ALA A 335 16.24 17.86 16.07
CA ALA A 335 15.53 18.73 17.00
C ALA A 335 13.98 18.62 16.89
N ALA A 336 13.45 18.23 15.72
CA ALA A 336 12.03 18.03 15.53
C ALA A 336 11.51 16.69 16.09
N LEU A 337 12.40 15.70 16.17
CA LEU A 337 12.08 14.31 16.52
C LEU A 337 12.60 13.92 17.91
N ALA A 338 13.44 14.75 18.55
CA ALA A 338 14.04 14.50 19.86
C ALA A 338 13.58 15.45 20.99
N GLY A 339 12.64 16.37 20.73
CA GLY A 339 12.12 17.31 21.73
C GLY A 339 10.97 16.71 22.55
N GLY A 340 11.16 16.57 23.86
CA GLY A 340 10.12 16.15 24.80
C GLY A 340 8.86 17.01 24.76
N ASP A 341 7.73 16.41 25.15
CA ASP A 341 6.42 17.02 25.45
C ASP A 341 6.07 18.27 24.63
N ARG A 342 6.09 18.13 23.29
CA ARG A 342 5.51 19.13 22.39
C ARG A 342 4.02 19.27 22.71
N THR A 343 3.57 20.49 22.93
CA THR A 343 2.16 20.75 23.26
C THR A 343 1.25 20.31 22.11
N HIS A 344 -0.01 19.99 22.41
CA HIS A 344 -1.00 19.62 21.38
C HIS A 344 -1.08 20.67 20.25
N LYS A 345 -0.95 21.96 20.58
CA LYS A 345 -0.98 23.07 19.63
C LYS A 345 0.16 23.02 18.61
N GLU A 346 1.38 22.76 19.07
CA GLU A 346 2.55 22.65 18.18
C GLU A 346 2.41 21.49 17.20
N PHE A 347 1.94 20.33 17.68
CA PHE A 347 1.62 19.18 16.83
C PHE A 347 0.55 19.51 15.79
N ALA A 348 -0.57 20.10 16.20
CA ALA A 348 -1.65 20.47 15.29
C ALA A 348 -1.19 21.48 14.23
N LEU A 349 -0.37 22.47 14.62
CA LEU A 349 0.23 23.42 13.69
C LEU A 349 1.16 22.74 12.67
N GLN A 350 1.95 21.75 13.09
CA GLN A 350 2.83 21.00 12.19
C GLN A 350 2.04 20.15 11.20
N ILE A 351 0.99 19.45 11.66
CA ILE A 351 0.09 18.69 10.77
C ILE A 351 -0.58 19.62 9.76
N ARG A 352 -1.10 20.77 10.20
CA ARG A 352 -1.67 21.79 9.31
C ARG A 352 -0.67 22.26 8.26
N LYS A 353 0.57 22.55 8.67
CA LYS A 353 1.64 22.96 7.74
C LYS A 353 1.96 21.87 6.72
N ALA A 354 2.12 20.62 7.16
CA ALA A 354 2.41 19.49 6.29
C ALA A 354 1.27 19.26 5.27
N ILE A 355 0.02 19.26 5.74
CA ILE A 355 -1.16 19.07 4.89
C ILE A 355 -1.36 20.27 3.94
N ASN A 356 -1.08 21.50 4.39
CA ASN A 356 -1.11 22.67 3.52
C ASN A 356 -0.11 22.59 2.37
N GLY A 357 1.01 21.86 2.52
CA GLY A 357 1.94 21.59 1.42
C GLY A 357 1.36 20.71 0.29
N TYR A 358 0.23 20.05 0.53
CA TYR A 358 -0.54 19.32 -0.49
C TYR A 358 -1.71 20.14 -1.05
N ARG A 359 -2.05 21.29 -0.45
CA ARG A 359 -3.08 22.16 -1.01
C ARG A 359 -2.53 22.81 -2.28
N TYR A 360 -3.33 22.75 -3.33
CA TYR A 360 -3.00 23.39 -4.58
C TYR A 360 -3.40 24.88 -4.50
N ASP A 361 -2.50 25.77 -4.91
CA ASP A 361 -2.63 27.22 -4.87
C ASP A 361 -3.03 27.85 -6.22
N GLY A 362 -3.23 27.03 -7.25
CA GLY A 362 -3.63 27.49 -8.59
C GLY A 362 -5.11 27.81 -8.75
N ASP A 363 -5.49 28.20 -9.97
CA ASP A 363 -6.79 28.81 -10.30
C ASP A 363 -7.99 28.00 -9.77
N TYR A 364 -8.84 28.68 -8.98
CA TYR A 364 -10.07 28.15 -8.35
C TYR A 364 -11.12 27.60 -9.36
N GLN A 365 -10.83 27.70 -10.66
CA GLN A 365 -11.74 27.29 -11.74
C GLN A 365 -11.58 25.81 -12.14
N SER A 366 -10.54 25.10 -11.72
CA SER A 366 -10.45 23.64 -11.91
C SER A 366 -10.86 22.86 -10.65
N SER A 367 -11.85 21.97 -10.78
CA SER A 367 -12.20 21.00 -9.72
C SER A 367 -11.05 20.02 -9.54
N HIS A 368 -10.20 20.24 -8.53
CA HIS A 368 -9.14 19.31 -8.15
C HIS A 368 -9.72 18.17 -7.34
N GLU A 369 -9.70 16.97 -7.90
CA GLU A 369 -10.26 15.79 -7.24
C GLU A 369 -9.17 14.84 -6.75
N VAL A 370 -9.41 14.20 -5.62
CA VAL A 370 -8.67 13.06 -5.08
C VAL A 370 -9.55 11.82 -5.18
N THR A 371 -9.01 10.76 -5.79
CA THR A 371 -9.67 9.46 -5.89
C THR A 371 -9.04 8.46 -4.94
N ILE A 372 -9.88 7.74 -4.20
CA ILE A 372 -9.51 6.67 -3.28
C ILE A 372 -10.13 5.38 -3.81
N MET A 373 -9.32 4.33 -3.97
CA MET A 373 -9.76 3.04 -4.48
C MET A 373 -9.16 1.90 -3.65
N THR A 374 -10.00 0.93 -3.28
CA THR A 374 -9.55 -0.32 -2.67
C THR A 374 -9.98 -1.51 -3.50
N LEU A 375 -9.05 -2.40 -3.83
CA LEU A 375 -9.28 -3.58 -4.68
C LEU A 375 -9.00 -4.86 -3.91
N ASP A 376 -9.84 -5.88 -4.07
CA ASP A 376 -9.56 -7.23 -3.59
C ASP A 376 -10.11 -8.28 -4.56
N ALA A 377 -9.54 -9.48 -4.53
CA ALA A 377 -10.05 -10.61 -5.29
C ALA A 377 -10.38 -11.75 -4.33
N ALA A 378 -11.66 -11.87 -3.97
CA ALA A 378 -12.14 -12.93 -3.08
C ALA A 378 -12.10 -14.32 -3.76
N THR A 379 -12.15 -14.37 -5.09
CA THR A 379 -12.12 -15.60 -5.89
C THR A 379 -11.15 -15.49 -7.06
N PRO A 380 -10.48 -16.58 -7.47
CA PRO A 380 -9.68 -16.58 -8.70
C PRO A 380 -10.51 -16.10 -9.91
N GLY A 381 -9.92 -15.21 -10.72
CA GLY A 381 -10.54 -14.74 -11.96
C GLY A 381 -11.45 -13.50 -11.85
N ARG A 382 -11.94 -13.13 -10.65
CA ARG A 382 -12.78 -11.93 -10.45
C ARG A 382 -12.19 -11.01 -9.38
N MET A 383 -12.15 -9.72 -9.68
CA MET A 383 -11.70 -8.67 -8.78
C MET A 383 -12.85 -7.71 -8.49
N SER A 384 -12.92 -7.20 -7.28
CA SER A 384 -13.93 -6.25 -6.82
C SER A 384 -13.28 -4.94 -6.39
N ILE A 385 -13.96 -3.84 -6.69
CA ILE A 385 -13.69 -2.55 -6.06
C ILE A 385 -14.48 -2.53 -4.75
N MET A 386 -13.76 -2.62 -3.62
CA MET A 386 -14.34 -2.71 -2.28
C MET A 386 -14.71 -1.33 -1.73
N TYR A 387 -13.92 -0.32 -2.08
CA TYR A 387 -14.14 1.06 -1.70
C TYR A 387 -13.77 1.96 -2.88
N TYR A 388 -14.62 2.92 -3.21
CA TYR A 388 -14.35 3.93 -4.24
C TYR A 388 -14.97 5.25 -3.83
N ARG A 389 -14.13 6.29 -3.76
CA ARG A 389 -14.56 7.67 -3.54
C ARG A 389 -13.77 8.60 -4.42
N THR A 390 -14.43 9.65 -4.88
CA THR A 390 -13.81 10.83 -5.47
C THR A 390 -14.32 12.02 -4.68
N LEU A 391 -13.40 12.87 -4.25
CA LEU A 391 -13.66 14.03 -3.40
C LEU A 391 -12.90 15.23 -3.96
N ASP A 392 -13.41 16.43 -3.71
CA ASP A 392 -12.59 17.63 -3.84
C ASP A 392 -11.32 17.50 -2.96
N GLN A 393 -10.19 17.96 -3.49
CA GLN A 393 -8.88 17.83 -2.85
C GLN A 393 -8.83 18.55 -1.50
N ASN A 394 -9.42 19.74 -1.37
CA ASN A 394 -9.42 20.45 -0.10
C ASN A 394 -10.30 19.73 0.92
N ILE A 395 -11.48 19.25 0.52
CA ILE A 395 -12.33 18.43 1.38
C ILE A 395 -11.59 17.17 1.85
N TYR A 396 -10.86 16.50 0.94
CA TYR A 396 -10.04 15.35 1.28
C TYR A 396 -8.95 15.69 2.31
N LEU A 397 -8.19 16.75 2.08
CA LEU A 397 -7.12 17.20 2.97
C LEU A 397 -7.66 17.65 4.33
N ASP A 398 -8.82 18.31 4.38
CA ASP A 398 -9.51 18.67 5.61
C ASP A 398 -9.88 17.43 6.44
N ARG A 399 -10.36 16.37 5.79
CA ARG A 399 -10.72 15.09 6.44
C ARG A 399 -9.49 14.36 6.99
N ILE A 400 -8.40 14.32 6.22
CA ILE A 400 -7.12 13.78 6.69
C ILE A 400 -6.63 14.58 7.90
N GLN A 401 -6.63 15.91 7.82
CA GLN A 401 -6.24 16.80 8.92
C GLN A 401 -7.09 16.54 10.16
N ALA A 402 -8.42 16.52 10.01
CA ALA A 402 -9.35 16.26 11.10
C ALA A 402 -9.06 14.90 11.76
N TRP A 403 -8.77 13.85 10.99
CA TRP A 403 -8.38 12.55 11.55
C TRP A 403 -7.11 12.63 12.39
N HIS A 404 -6.02 13.18 11.84
CA HIS A 404 -4.74 13.26 12.55
C HIS A 404 -4.77 14.21 13.76
N GLU A 405 -5.58 15.27 13.73
CA GLU A 405 -5.77 16.18 14.87
C GLU A 405 -6.70 15.63 15.97
N SER A 406 -7.55 14.64 15.67
CA SER A 406 -8.54 14.11 16.62
C SER A 406 -8.23 12.70 17.14
N CYS A 407 -7.55 11.86 16.37
CA CYS A 407 -7.19 10.51 16.77
C CYS A 407 -5.72 10.39 17.14
N TYR A 408 -5.18 11.32 17.95
CA TYR A 408 -3.76 11.32 18.31
C TYR A 408 -3.47 10.85 19.73
N TRP A 409 -2.24 10.35 19.94
CA TRP A 409 -1.62 10.18 21.25
C TRP A 409 -0.09 10.20 21.15
N LEU A 410 0.62 10.10 22.29
CA LEU A 410 2.07 9.95 22.33
C LEU A 410 2.48 8.48 22.14
N HIS A 411 3.20 8.21 21.06
CA HIS A 411 3.68 6.90 20.62
C HIS A 411 5.19 6.80 20.72
N ARG A 412 5.72 5.60 21.00
CA ARG A 412 7.17 5.33 21.19
C ARG A 412 7.66 4.08 20.47
N TYR A 413 6.97 3.66 19.41
CA TYR A 413 7.22 2.40 18.70
C TYR A 413 7.76 2.56 17.28
N ARG A 414 7.78 3.78 16.74
CA ARG A 414 8.31 4.05 15.40
C ARG A 414 9.84 4.08 15.43
N LYS A 415 10.44 3.68 14.32
CA LYS A 415 11.87 3.83 14.07
C LYS A 415 12.08 4.88 12.99
N ASN A 416 13.11 5.70 13.15
CA ASN A 416 13.53 6.67 12.14
C ASN A 416 14.41 6.02 11.04
N LYS A 417 14.86 6.83 10.08
CA LYS A 417 15.77 6.42 8.99
C LYS A 417 17.09 5.76 9.44
N TYR A 418 17.48 5.92 10.71
CA TYR A 418 18.68 5.33 11.31
C TYR A 418 18.38 4.09 12.19
N ASP A 419 17.19 3.50 12.05
CA ASP A 419 16.71 2.36 12.84
C ASP A 419 16.64 2.62 14.36
N LYS A 420 16.64 3.89 14.80
CA LYS A 420 16.49 4.27 16.20
C LYS A 420 15.02 4.47 16.56
N LEU A 421 14.60 3.94 17.71
CA LEU A 421 13.26 4.20 18.25
C LEU A 421 13.09 5.68 18.58
N VAL A 422 12.00 6.26 18.11
CA VAL A 422 11.64 7.66 18.32
C VAL A 422 10.25 7.79 18.90
N SER A 423 10.03 8.89 19.62
CA SER A 423 8.72 9.27 20.14
C SER A 423 8.04 10.22 19.17
N PHE A 424 6.73 10.08 18.99
CA PHE A 424 5.96 11.02 18.17
C PHE A 424 4.54 11.17 18.74
N ILE A 425 3.96 12.36 18.59
CA ILE A 425 2.56 12.62 18.88
C ILE A 425 1.81 12.55 17.55
N GLY A 426 0.75 11.76 17.44
CA GLY A 426 -0.03 11.72 16.21
C GLY A 426 -1.00 10.55 16.14
N ALA A 427 -1.70 10.42 15.02
CA ALA A 427 -2.60 9.30 14.81
C ALA A 427 -1.86 8.04 14.41
N PRO A 428 -2.29 6.86 14.90
CA PRO A 428 -1.65 5.59 14.58
C PRO A 428 -2.09 5.07 13.21
N ALA A 429 -1.20 4.31 12.56
CA ALA A 429 -1.49 3.67 11.29
C ALA A 429 -2.61 2.64 11.47
N THR A 430 -3.48 2.49 10.48
CA THR A 430 -4.63 1.57 10.56
C THR A 430 -4.21 0.10 10.70
N LYS A 431 -3.05 -0.27 10.16
CA LYS A 431 -2.41 -1.58 10.37
C LYS A 431 -2.06 -1.81 11.86
N ASP A 432 -1.55 -0.77 12.51
CA ASP A 432 -1.18 -0.81 13.92
C ASP A 432 -2.41 -0.78 14.83
N ILE A 433 -3.49 -0.10 14.43
CA ILE A 433 -4.80 -0.23 15.07
C ILE A 433 -5.25 -1.70 15.07
N ALA A 434 -5.05 -2.42 13.96
CA ALA A 434 -5.42 -3.83 13.89
C ALA A 434 -4.63 -4.71 14.86
N PHE A 435 -3.32 -4.46 15.00
CA PHE A 435 -2.50 -5.19 15.97
C PHE A 435 -2.83 -4.81 17.41
N ALA A 436 -3.18 -3.55 17.68
CA ALA A 436 -3.65 -3.15 19.00
C ALA A 436 -4.97 -3.85 19.37
N ALA A 437 -5.90 -3.99 18.42
CA ALA A 437 -7.22 -4.61 18.63
C ALA A 437 -7.17 -6.15 18.67
N TYR A 438 -6.37 -6.79 17.83
CA TYR A 438 -6.41 -8.25 17.62
C TYR A 438 -5.10 -8.97 17.91
N GLY A 439 -4.01 -8.23 18.13
CA GLY A 439 -2.69 -8.74 18.49
C GLY A 439 -1.74 -8.95 17.32
N PRO A 440 -0.43 -9.10 17.61
CA PRO A 440 0.62 -9.21 16.59
C PRO A 440 0.53 -10.49 15.75
N ARG A 441 -0.24 -11.49 16.22
CA ARG A 441 -0.51 -12.75 15.50
C ARG A 441 -1.83 -12.72 14.72
N ALA A 442 -2.49 -11.57 14.63
CA ALA A 442 -3.67 -11.42 13.79
C ALA A 442 -3.33 -11.79 12.34
N SER A 443 -4.16 -12.61 11.71
CA SER A 443 -3.94 -12.99 10.32
C SER A 443 -4.06 -11.77 9.40
N ASP A 444 -3.34 -11.78 8.28
CA ASP A 444 -3.39 -10.66 7.33
C ASP A 444 -4.81 -10.37 6.83
N LYS A 445 -5.66 -11.40 6.76
CA LYS A 445 -7.10 -11.26 6.45
C LYS A 445 -7.84 -10.39 7.46
N VAL A 446 -7.56 -10.53 8.76
CA VAL A 446 -8.17 -9.70 9.81
C VAL A 446 -7.63 -8.28 9.73
N VAL A 447 -6.32 -8.13 9.54
CA VAL A 447 -5.67 -6.81 9.47
C VAL A 447 -6.15 -6.01 8.25
N LYS A 448 -6.13 -6.59 7.05
CA LYS A 448 -6.63 -5.94 5.83
C LYS A 448 -8.14 -5.65 5.88
N GLY A 449 -8.90 -6.42 6.67
CA GLY A 449 -10.31 -6.17 6.94
C GLY A 449 -10.52 -4.96 7.85
N LEU A 450 -9.70 -4.81 8.89
CA LEU A 450 -9.75 -3.63 9.75
C LEU A 450 -9.31 -2.36 9.02
N MET A 451 -8.22 -2.42 8.25
CA MET A 451 -7.74 -1.28 7.46
C MET A 451 -8.85 -0.73 6.54
N GLU A 452 -9.57 -1.62 5.84
CA GLU A 452 -10.73 -1.24 5.02
C GLU A 452 -11.84 -0.56 5.86
N ARG A 453 -12.15 -1.08 7.04
CA ARG A 453 -13.19 -0.53 7.93
C ARG A 453 -12.83 0.83 8.52
N MET A 454 -11.53 1.17 8.58
CA MET A 454 -11.08 2.49 9.04
C MET A 454 -11.21 3.57 7.97
N LEU A 455 -11.22 3.22 6.67
CA LEU A 455 -11.32 4.21 5.58
C LEU A 455 -12.56 5.11 5.71
N PRO A 456 -13.79 4.60 5.93
CA PRO A 456 -14.95 5.47 6.14
C PRO A 456 -14.86 6.32 7.43
N CYS A 457 -14.08 5.90 8.43
CA CYS A 457 -13.89 6.69 9.65
C CYS A 457 -12.99 7.90 9.41
N ILE A 458 -11.98 7.73 8.57
CA ILE A 458 -11.02 8.78 8.19
C ILE A 458 -11.64 9.70 7.14
N ILE A 459 -12.19 9.11 6.08
CA ILE A 459 -12.65 9.83 4.89
C ILE A 459 -14.08 10.33 5.03
N ASP A 460 -14.99 9.53 5.56
CA ASP A 460 -16.40 9.93 5.69
C ASP A 460 -16.74 10.38 7.12
N GLU A 461 -15.72 10.62 7.96
CA GLU A 461 -15.81 11.03 9.37
C GLU A 461 -16.75 10.17 10.23
N ARG A 462 -16.96 8.91 9.81
CA ARG A 462 -17.84 8.00 10.54
C ARG A 462 -17.24 7.64 11.90
N PRO A 463 -18.07 7.32 12.90
CA PRO A 463 -17.58 6.77 14.16
C PRO A 463 -16.74 5.52 13.95
N ILE A 464 -15.73 5.33 14.80
CA ILE A 464 -14.93 4.11 14.80
C ILE A 464 -15.85 2.95 15.23
N PRO A 465 -15.82 1.79 14.54
CA PRO A 465 -16.62 0.65 14.96
C PRO A 465 -16.35 0.22 16.41
N LEU A 466 -17.43 0.10 17.20
CA LEU A 466 -17.36 -0.18 18.64
C LEU A 466 -16.64 -1.49 18.98
N ASP A 467 -16.67 -2.50 18.11
CA ASP A 467 -15.92 -3.73 18.31
C ASP A 467 -14.42 -3.50 18.30
N ILE A 468 -13.90 -2.61 17.45
CA ILE A 468 -12.48 -2.26 17.40
C ILE A 468 -12.07 -1.57 18.69
N ILE A 469 -12.84 -0.57 19.13
CA ILE A 469 -12.60 0.16 20.38
C ILE A 469 -12.62 -0.79 21.58
N ARG A 470 -13.66 -1.63 21.70
CA ARG A 470 -13.81 -2.59 22.80
C ARG A 470 -12.67 -3.61 22.82
N SER A 471 -12.27 -4.13 21.66
CA SER A 471 -11.15 -5.07 21.55
C SER A 471 -9.82 -4.42 21.96
N SER A 472 -9.55 -3.19 21.52
CA SER A 472 -8.35 -2.43 21.90
C SER A 472 -8.33 -2.14 23.41
N ILE A 473 -9.44 -1.68 24.00
CA ILE A 473 -9.56 -1.47 25.45
C ILE A 473 -9.26 -2.77 26.20
N HIS A 474 -9.94 -3.86 25.84
CA HIS A 474 -9.76 -5.15 26.52
C HIS A 474 -8.30 -5.64 26.47
N ARG A 475 -7.61 -5.48 25.34
CA ARG A 475 -6.20 -5.84 25.21
C ARG A 475 -5.31 -4.91 26.04
N ALA A 476 -5.47 -3.60 25.94
CA ALA A 476 -4.69 -2.63 26.74
C ALA A 476 -4.89 -2.81 28.25
N SER A 477 -6.08 -3.29 28.68
CA SER A 477 -6.38 -3.67 30.06
C SER A 477 -5.71 -4.97 30.53
N ASN A 478 -5.03 -5.72 29.67
CA ASN A 478 -4.40 -7.00 30.01
C ASN A 478 -2.88 -7.02 29.73
N PRO A 479 -2.08 -6.20 30.43
CA PRO A 479 -0.63 -6.11 30.22
C PRO A 479 0.11 -7.44 30.42
N VAL A 480 -0.37 -8.29 31.34
CA VAL A 480 0.30 -9.55 31.71
C VAL A 480 0.38 -10.55 30.54
N GLY A 481 -0.49 -10.40 29.53
CA GLY A 481 -0.51 -11.24 28.34
C GLY A 481 0.41 -10.79 27.20
N MET A 482 1.22 -9.75 27.39
CA MET A 482 2.02 -9.11 26.34
C MET A 482 3.43 -8.77 26.84
N ASP A 483 4.38 -8.69 25.92
CA ASP A 483 5.67 -8.06 26.22
C ASP A 483 5.47 -6.57 26.52
N ASN A 484 6.34 -5.99 27.36
CA ASN A 484 6.18 -4.60 27.80
C ASN A 484 6.11 -3.61 26.62
N TRP A 485 6.97 -3.78 25.62
CA TRP A 485 6.97 -2.90 24.44
C TRP A 485 5.69 -3.04 23.60
N GLU A 486 5.14 -4.26 23.49
CA GLU A 486 3.88 -4.54 22.78
C GLU A 486 2.70 -3.91 23.53
N TRP A 487 2.69 -4.03 24.86
CA TRP A 487 1.67 -3.42 25.69
C TRP A 487 1.72 -1.89 25.64
N GLU A 488 2.91 -1.27 25.74
CA GLU A 488 3.06 0.19 25.61
C GLU A 488 2.56 0.71 24.26
N LYS A 489 2.88 -0.01 23.17
CA LYS A 489 2.32 0.28 21.84
C LYS A 489 0.79 0.18 21.85
N THR A 490 0.25 -0.95 22.33
CA THR A 490 -1.20 -1.20 22.40
C THR A 490 -1.92 -0.15 23.24
N LEU A 491 -1.37 0.22 24.39
CA LEU A 491 -1.92 1.24 25.29
C LEU A 491 -1.95 2.60 24.61
N SER A 492 -0.85 3.05 24.01
CA SER A 492 -0.80 4.36 23.35
C SER A 492 -1.79 4.47 22.18
N ILE A 493 -1.91 3.42 21.35
CA ILE A 493 -2.88 3.36 20.25
C ILE A 493 -4.31 3.35 20.79
N THR A 494 -4.57 2.57 21.85
CA THR A 494 -5.90 2.53 22.48
C THR A 494 -6.29 3.89 23.05
N CYS A 495 -5.35 4.63 23.64
CA CYS A 495 -5.61 5.99 24.11
C CYS A 495 -6.03 6.93 22.97
N ALA A 496 -5.36 6.87 21.81
CA ALA A 496 -5.74 7.64 20.63
C ALA A 496 -7.18 7.33 20.17
N LEU A 497 -7.56 6.05 20.13
CA LEU A 497 -8.90 5.60 19.73
C LEU A 497 -9.99 6.03 20.72
N VAL A 498 -9.75 5.85 22.02
CA VAL A 498 -10.69 6.23 23.08
C VAL A 498 -10.89 7.75 23.10
N ARG A 499 -9.82 8.52 22.89
CA ARG A 499 -9.91 9.97 22.75
C ARG A 499 -10.84 10.36 21.59
N LYS A 500 -10.62 9.77 20.41
CA LYS A 500 -11.44 10.03 19.20
C LYS A 500 -12.91 9.67 19.43
N ASP A 501 -13.16 8.50 19.98
CA ASP A 501 -14.51 8.00 20.32
C ASP A 501 -15.23 8.94 21.29
N HIS A 502 -14.57 9.31 22.39
CA HIS A 502 -15.13 10.22 23.38
C HIS A 502 -15.43 11.62 22.80
N GLN A 503 -14.53 12.16 21.98
CA GLN A 503 -14.71 13.45 21.32
C GLN A 503 -15.94 13.44 20.40
N GLN A 504 -16.16 12.36 19.64
CA GLN A 504 -17.31 12.21 18.75
C GLN A 504 -18.63 12.16 19.52
N ASP A 505 -18.70 11.41 20.62
CA ASP A 505 -19.92 11.26 21.41
C ASP A 505 -20.33 12.52 22.17
N HIS A 506 -19.36 13.31 22.64
CA HIS A 506 -19.64 14.38 23.62
C HIS A 506 -19.58 15.80 23.04
N LYS A 507 -19.11 15.98 21.79
CA LYS A 507 -18.90 17.31 21.16
C LYS A 507 -18.15 18.32 22.04
N LYS A 508 -17.28 17.83 22.92
CA LYS A 508 -16.44 18.61 23.84
C LYS A 508 -14.97 18.44 23.44
N GLU A 509 -14.12 19.33 23.96
CA GLU A 509 -12.67 19.14 23.89
C GLU A 509 -12.31 17.75 24.44
N GLY A 510 -11.54 16.99 23.66
CA GLY A 510 -11.10 15.65 24.04
C GLY A 510 -9.93 15.72 25.01
N TYR A 511 -9.74 14.66 25.81
CA TYR A 511 -8.58 14.54 26.69
C TYR A 511 -7.25 14.63 25.91
N GLY A 512 -6.31 15.43 26.42
CA GLY A 512 -4.95 15.53 25.90
C GLY A 512 -4.00 14.46 26.48
N VAL A 513 -2.76 14.44 25.99
CA VAL A 513 -1.70 13.58 26.55
C VAL A 513 -1.31 14.03 27.95
N SER A 514 -1.24 15.34 28.17
CA SER A 514 -0.99 15.96 29.47
C SER A 514 -2.06 15.56 30.49
N LEU A 515 -1.65 15.47 31.75
CA LEU A 515 -2.56 15.12 32.85
C LEU A 515 -3.59 16.22 33.07
N ASP A 516 -4.87 15.86 32.97
CA ASP A 516 -5.97 16.72 33.40
C ASP A 516 -6.23 16.47 34.89
N THR A 517 -5.76 17.40 35.74
CA THR A 517 -5.99 17.29 37.18
C THR A 517 -7.45 17.58 37.53
N GLU A 518 -8.17 18.36 36.74
CA GLU A 518 -9.53 18.85 37.00
C GLU A 518 -10.62 17.88 36.54
N ALA A 519 -10.26 16.86 35.76
CA ALA A 519 -11.17 15.78 35.38
C ALA A 519 -11.85 15.13 36.59
N THR A 520 -13.18 15.15 36.61
CA THR A 520 -14.01 14.48 37.64
C THR A 520 -14.63 13.17 37.14
N ASP A 521 -14.29 12.72 35.93
CA ASP A 521 -14.79 11.46 35.40
C ASP A 521 -14.29 10.28 36.25
N ARG A 522 -15.23 9.45 36.69
CA ARG A 522 -14.96 8.28 37.53
C ARG A 522 -13.88 7.37 36.92
N SER A 523 -13.98 7.05 35.64
CA SER A 523 -13.05 6.10 35.01
C SER A 523 -11.67 6.73 34.89
N TYR A 524 -11.58 8.01 34.49
CA TYR A 524 -10.33 8.75 34.45
C TYR A 524 -9.64 8.81 35.82
N LEU A 525 -10.37 9.13 36.89
CA LEU A 525 -9.86 9.17 38.27
C LEU A 525 -9.35 7.79 38.74
N PHE A 526 -10.10 6.70 38.51
CA PHE A 526 -9.60 5.34 38.79
C PHE A 526 -8.33 5.01 38.00
N GLY A 527 -8.24 5.50 36.75
CA GLY A 527 -7.02 5.43 35.94
C GLY A 527 -5.83 6.11 36.60
N ARG A 528 -6.01 7.36 37.06
CA ARG A 528 -4.97 8.11 37.79
C ARG A 528 -4.51 7.36 39.05
N MET A 529 -5.44 6.83 39.84
CA MET A 529 -5.11 6.05 41.04
C MET A 529 -4.25 4.82 40.72
N LEU A 530 -4.62 4.08 39.67
CA LEU A 530 -3.88 2.91 39.22
C LEU A 530 -2.46 3.27 38.76
N ALA A 531 -2.29 4.39 38.07
CA ALA A 531 -0.97 4.87 37.63
C ALA A 531 -0.08 5.29 38.80
N ILE A 532 -0.64 6.02 39.78
CA ILE A 532 0.10 6.39 40.99
C ILE A 532 0.54 5.12 41.74
N ALA A 533 -0.33 4.13 41.86
CA ALA A 533 0.00 2.83 42.46
C ALA A 533 1.13 2.10 41.73
N ASP A 534 1.10 2.07 40.38
CA ASP A 534 2.15 1.46 39.57
C ASP A 534 3.51 2.15 39.79
N VAL A 535 3.56 3.48 39.68
CA VAL A 535 4.81 4.25 39.82
C VAL A 535 5.35 4.22 41.26
N LEU A 536 4.47 4.27 42.26
CA LEU A 536 4.82 4.14 43.68
C LEU A 536 5.54 2.81 43.92
N GLU A 537 4.90 1.69 43.54
CA GLU A 537 5.51 0.38 43.71
C GLU A 537 6.80 0.26 42.90
N ARG A 538 6.81 0.71 41.64
CA ARG A 538 8.01 0.68 40.77
C ARG A 538 9.20 1.42 41.40
N SER A 539 8.95 2.57 42.00
CA SER A 539 9.98 3.39 42.66
C SER A 539 10.53 2.76 43.93
N ALA A 540 9.76 1.89 44.59
CA ALA A 540 10.17 1.16 45.79
C ALA A 540 10.97 -0.12 45.48
N LEU A 541 10.89 -0.64 44.25
CA LEU A 541 11.62 -1.83 43.82
C LEU A 541 13.09 -1.53 43.55
N SER A 542 13.95 -2.53 43.72
CA SER A 542 15.35 -2.41 43.31
C SER A 542 15.46 -2.39 41.78
N LYS A 543 16.55 -1.81 41.26
CA LYS A 543 16.78 -1.71 39.79
C LYS A 543 16.84 -3.07 39.10
N ASP A 544 17.16 -4.14 39.83
CA ASP A 544 17.27 -5.50 39.32
C ASP A 544 15.92 -6.25 39.31
N GLU A 545 14.91 -5.75 40.02
CA GLU A 545 13.57 -6.35 40.10
C GLU A 545 12.68 -5.97 38.91
N LYS A 546 12.79 -6.73 37.81
CA LYS A 546 12.03 -6.50 36.55
C LYS A 546 10.59 -7.06 36.54
N ARG A 547 10.04 -7.46 37.69
CA ARG A 547 8.69 -8.04 37.77
C ARG A 547 7.60 -7.00 37.53
N ALA A 548 6.39 -7.44 37.17
CA ALA A 548 5.22 -6.57 37.15
C ALA A 548 4.85 -6.08 38.57
N THR A 549 4.35 -4.85 38.68
CA THR A 549 3.77 -4.31 39.92
C THR A 549 2.39 -4.93 40.18
N ASN A 550 1.86 -4.76 41.38
CA ASN A 550 0.49 -5.17 41.71
C ASN A 550 -0.53 -4.43 40.85
N ALA A 551 -0.34 -3.14 40.60
CA ALA A 551 -1.20 -2.35 39.71
C ALA A 551 -1.29 -2.98 38.31
N ILE A 552 -0.15 -3.29 37.69
CA ILE A 552 -0.10 -3.93 36.37
C ILE A 552 -0.67 -5.34 36.41
N ARG A 553 -0.32 -6.14 37.42
CA ARG A 553 -0.81 -7.52 37.59
C ARG A 553 -2.34 -7.59 37.72
N TYR A 554 -2.93 -6.64 38.44
CA TYR A 554 -4.38 -6.59 38.68
C TYR A 554 -5.13 -5.70 37.70
N MET A 555 -4.48 -5.09 36.70
CA MET A 555 -5.09 -4.12 35.80
C MET A 555 -6.34 -4.63 35.09
N ASN A 556 -6.36 -5.90 34.66
CA ASN A 556 -7.53 -6.50 34.02
C ASN A 556 -8.72 -6.62 35.00
N ALA A 557 -8.47 -7.13 36.20
CA ALA A 557 -9.49 -7.24 37.23
C ALA A 557 -9.97 -5.85 37.69
N PHE A 558 -9.06 -4.87 37.76
CA PHE A 558 -9.35 -3.49 38.14
C PHE A 558 -10.27 -2.81 37.12
N ALA A 559 -10.04 -3.01 35.82
CA ALA A 559 -10.92 -2.51 34.78
C ALA A 559 -12.36 -3.05 34.91
N GLN A 560 -12.52 -4.30 35.36
CA GLN A 560 -13.83 -4.94 35.49
C GLN A 560 -14.51 -4.69 36.84
N ARG A 561 -13.74 -4.61 37.94
CA ARG A 561 -14.21 -4.50 39.33
C ARG A 561 -13.34 -3.52 40.13
N PRO A 562 -13.39 -2.22 39.80
CA PRO A 562 -12.43 -1.24 40.31
C PRO A 562 -12.49 -1.06 41.83
N GLY A 563 -13.69 -1.01 42.44
CA GLY A 563 -13.83 -0.80 43.88
C GLY A 563 -13.20 -1.92 44.71
N ARG A 564 -13.54 -3.18 44.40
CA ARG A 564 -12.97 -4.35 45.10
C ARG A 564 -11.49 -4.52 44.80
N THR A 565 -11.07 -4.36 43.55
CA THR A 565 -9.67 -4.57 43.18
C THR A 565 -8.78 -3.45 43.72
N TRP A 566 -9.28 -2.22 43.84
CA TRP A 566 -8.53 -1.13 44.48
C TRP A 566 -8.16 -1.47 45.92
N THR A 567 -9.09 -2.01 46.72
CA THR A 567 -8.81 -2.43 48.11
C THR A 567 -7.66 -3.43 48.19
N ILE A 568 -7.59 -4.36 47.24
CA ILE A 568 -6.51 -5.36 47.14
C ILE A 568 -5.19 -4.66 46.79
N ILE A 569 -5.20 -3.78 45.78
CA ILE A 569 -4.00 -3.03 45.36
C ILE A 569 -3.50 -2.18 46.53
N GLN A 570 -4.36 -1.39 47.18
CA GLN A 570 -4.02 -0.54 48.31
C GLN A 570 -3.42 -1.32 49.48
N SER A 571 -3.96 -2.49 49.79
CA SER A 571 -3.39 -3.38 50.83
C SER A 571 -1.99 -3.87 50.45
N ASN A 572 -1.79 -4.22 49.18
CA ASN A 572 -0.49 -4.66 48.66
C ASN A 572 0.54 -3.51 48.53
N LEU A 573 0.11 -2.24 48.55
CA LEU A 573 1.02 -1.09 48.52
C LEU A 573 1.68 -0.80 49.87
N GLN A 574 1.07 -1.21 50.99
CA GLN A 574 1.55 -0.90 52.35
C GLN A 574 3.02 -1.27 52.60
N PRO A 575 3.52 -2.45 52.20
CA PRO A 575 4.93 -2.81 52.39
C PRO A 575 5.89 -1.89 51.62
N TYR A 576 5.49 -1.43 50.42
CA TYR A 576 6.30 -0.53 49.59
C TYR A 576 6.31 0.89 50.14
N GLN A 577 5.17 1.36 50.65
CA GLN A 577 5.08 2.63 51.36
C GLN A 577 5.98 2.64 52.61
N ALA A 578 5.94 1.56 53.42
CA ALA A 578 6.80 1.41 54.58
C ALA A 578 8.29 1.38 54.19
N LYS A 579 8.65 0.68 53.11
CA LYS A 579 10.02 0.62 52.58
C LYS A 579 10.54 1.98 52.11
N MET A 580 9.68 2.79 51.47
CA MET A 580 10.08 4.12 50.97
C MET A 580 10.13 5.21 52.06
N GLY A 581 9.49 5.00 53.21
CA GLY A 581 9.45 6.00 54.29
C GLY A 581 8.89 7.34 53.82
N THR A 582 9.64 8.43 54.03
CA THR A 582 9.22 9.79 53.65
C THR A 582 9.04 9.97 52.13
N GLY A 583 9.69 9.16 51.30
CA GLY A 583 9.52 9.17 49.85
C GLY A 583 8.10 8.79 49.39
N ALA A 584 7.34 8.06 50.22
CA ALA A 584 5.95 7.72 49.93
C ALA A 584 5.00 8.91 50.08
N ARG A 585 5.39 9.97 50.79
CA ARG A 585 4.52 11.13 51.10
C ARG A 585 3.98 11.78 49.82
N TYR A 586 4.81 11.92 48.79
CA TYR A 586 4.41 12.53 47.53
C TYR A 586 3.32 11.71 46.80
N TYR A 587 3.52 10.41 46.67
CA TYR A 587 2.53 9.55 46.02
C TYR A 587 1.23 9.44 46.84
N ASN A 588 1.34 9.39 48.17
CA ASN A 588 0.18 9.38 49.04
C ASN A 588 -0.63 10.67 48.92
N SER A 589 0.02 11.85 48.88
CA SER A 589 -0.71 13.10 48.66
C SER A 589 -1.43 13.15 47.32
N LEU A 590 -0.88 12.54 46.27
CA LEU A 590 -1.55 12.42 44.98
C LEU A 590 -2.76 11.46 45.04
N LEU A 591 -2.63 10.34 45.78
CA LEU A 591 -3.76 9.44 46.00
C LEU A 591 -4.88 10.12 46.80
N ASP A 592 -4.53 10.94 47.80
CA ASP A 592 -5.49 11.71 48.58
C ASP A 592 -6.19 12.78 47.72
N GLU A 593 -5.44 13.48 46.86
CA GLU A 593 -5.99 14.46 45.90
C GLU A 593 -7.02 13.81 44.95
N VAL A 594 -6.63 12.70 44.31
CA VAL A 594 -7.51 11.98 43.39
C VAL A 594 -8.70 11.38 44.13
N GLY A 595 -8.46 10.83 45.32
CA GLY A 595 -9.50 10.26 46.19
C GLY A 595 -10.54 11.29 46.63
N ALA A 596 -10.11 12.53 46.92
CA ALA A 596 -11.01 13.62 47.29
C ALA A 596 -11.97 14.03 46.15
N LYS A 597 -11.58 13.80 44.89
CA LYS A 597 -12.40 14.06 43.70
C LYS A 597 -13.39 12.92 43.40
N LEU A 598 -13.21 11.73 43.97
CA LEU A 598 -14.12 10.60 43.80
C LEU A 598 -15.33 10.71 44.73
N ARG A 599 -16.53 10.72 44.14
CA ARG A 599 -17.77 10.66 44.92
C ARG A 599 -17.97 9.26 45.48
N LEU A 600 -18.55 9.17 46.69
CA LEU A 600 -18.81 7.88 47.34
C LEU A 600 -19.70 6.94 46.47
N GLU A 601 -20.67 7.51 45.77
CA GLU A 601 -21.56 6.80 44.83
C GLU A 601 -20.84 6.23 43.60
N ASP A 602 -19.68 6.79 43.25
CA ASP A 602 -18.86 6.32 42.14
C ASP A 602 -17.90 5.19 42.56
N TYR A 603 -17.70 4.98 43.86
CA TYR A 603 -16.86 3.90 44.40
C TYR A 603 -17.59 2.54 44.36
N THR A 604 -17.84 2.05 43.14
CA THR A 604 -18.59 0.81 42.86
C THR A 604 -17.79 -0.13 41.95
N ASP A 605 -18.22 -1.39 41.85
CA ASP A 605 -17.65 -2.39 40.92
C ASP A 605 -18.20 -2.29 39.49
N LYS A 606 -18.85 -1.19 39.11
CA LYS A 606 -19.24 -0.97 37.70
C LYS A 606 -17.96 -0.95 36.83
N PRO A 607 -17.90 -1.67 35.69
CA PRO A 607 -16.72 -1.68 34.84
C PRO A 607 -16.30 -0.27 34.42
N LEU A 608 -14.99 -0.06 34.29
CA LEU A 608 -14.41 1.20 33.82
C LEU A 608 -14.58 1.33 32.30
N THR A 609 -14.85 2.55 31.84
CA THR A 609 -14.82 2.89 30.40
C THR A 609 -13.37 3.10 29.96
N GLY A 610 -13.12 3.17 28.64
CA GLY A 610 -11.77 3.41 28.10
C GLY A 610 -11.06 4.65 28.68
N LEU A 611 -11.79 5.62 29.23
CA LEU A 611 -11.23 6.82 29.87
C LEU A 611 -10.25 6.51 31.00
N TYR A 612 -10.37 5.36 31.68
CA TYR A 612 -9.40 4.97 32.69
C TYR A 612 -8.00 4.73 32.11
N LEU A 613 -7.89 4.30 30.84
CA LEU A 613 -6.61 4.14 30.16
C LEU A 613 -5.97 5.50 29.85
N LEU A 614 -6.79 6.52 29.53
CA LEU A 614 -6.31 7.89 29.35
C LEU A 614 -5.75 8.44 30.66
N GLY A 615 -6.54 8.37 31.75
CA GLY A 615 -6.10 8.82 33.07
C GLY A 615 -4.88 8.06 33.59
N PHE A 616 -4.83 6.74 33.33
CA PHE A 616 -3.67 5.91 33.65
C PHE A 616 -2.43 6.36 32.88
N TYR A 617 -2.53 6.52 31.55
CA TYR A 617 -1.39 6.92 30.73
C TYR A 617 -0.91 8.32 31.11
N SER A 618 -1.79 9.31 31.15
CA SER A 618 -1.44 10.72 31.39
C SER A 618 -0.81 10.92 32.76
N GLN A 619 -1.36 10.30 33.81
CA GLN A 619 -0.79 10.37 35.15
C GLN A 619 0.59 9.71 35.22
N ARG A 620 0.78 8.58 34.54
CA ARG A 620 2.07 7.89 34.48
C ARG A 620 3.10 8.69 33.67
N ASN A 621 2.69 9.30 32.56
CA ASN A 621 3.55 10.16 31.75
C ASN A 621 3.99 11.39 32.55
N ASP A 622 3.06 12.05 33.26
CA ASP A 622 3.37 13.17 34.14
C ASP A 622 4.40 12.77 35.23
N LEU A 623 4.22 11.63 35.88
CA LEU A 623 5.13 11.19 36.94
C LEU A 623 6.56 10.87 36.46
N TYR A 624 6.72 10.44 35.21
CA TYR A 624 8.04 10.19 34.61
C TYR A 624 8.68 11.41 33.95
N THR A 625 7.91 12.48 33.72
CA THR A 625 8.41 13.72 33.13
C THR A 625 9.12 14.56 34.20
N SER A 626 10.30 15.10 33.91
CA SER A 626 11.08 15.84 34.91
C SER A 626 10.45 17.19 35.24
N LYS A 627 10.67 17.72 36.45
CA LYS A 627 10.12 19.03 36.84
C LYS A 627 10.56 20.18 35.92
N LYS A 628 11.80 20.13 35.41
CA LYS A 628 12.33 21.11 34.47
C LYS A 628 11.59 21.09 33.13
N ASP A 629 11.21 19.90 32.67
CA ASP A 629 10.45 19.72 31.43
C ASP A 629 8.98 20.14 31.63
N LYS A 630 8.42 19.92 32.83
CA LYS A 630 7.08 20.41 33.20
C LYS A 630 7.00 21.93 33.25
N GLU A 631 8.00 22.59 33.85
CA GLU A 631 8.07 24.06 33.93
C GLU A 631 8.23 24.69 32.53
N ALA A 632 8.99 24.04 31.63
CA ALA A 632 9.09 24.47 30.23
C ALA A 632 7.75 24.34 29.48
N ALA A 633 7.03 23.21 29.65
CA ALA A 633 5.72 23.01 29.05
C ALA A 633 4.65 23.98 29.60
N ALA A 634 4.69 24.30 30.90
CA ALA A 634 3.76 25.23 31.54
C ALA A 634 4.02 26.70 31.17
N ALA A 635 5.28 27.12 31.05
CA ALA A 635 5.64 28.49 30.66
C ALA A 635 5.22 28.82 29.21
N LEU A 636 5.22 27.82 28.32
CA LEU A 636 4.71 27.96 26.95
C LEU A 636 3.19 28.09 26.90
N ASN A 637 2.45 27.40 27.77
CA ASN A 637 0.99 27.55 27.86
C ASN A 637 0.55 28.90 28.48
N HIS A 638 1.35 29.49 29.37
CA HIS A 638 0.97 30.71 30.10
C HIS A 638 1.24 32.01 29.32
N ASN A 639 2.24 32.04 28.43
CA ASN A 639 2.45 33.15 27.50
C ASN A 639 1.29 33.28 26.48
N ASP A 640 0.65 32.15 26.15
CA ASP A 640 -0.45 32.08 25.17
C ASP A 640 -1.80 32.59 25.69
N GLU A 641 -2.08 32.51 27.00
CA GLU A 641 -3.33 33.07 27.57
C GLU A 641 -3.32 34.61 27.53
N ASN A 642 -2.13 35.22 27.62
CA ASN A 642 -1.98 36.68 27.53
C ASN A 642 -2.04 37.20 26.08
N GLU A 643 -1.56 36.44 25.09
CA GLU A 643 -1.70 36.83 23.67
C GLU A 643 -3.13 36.68 23.15
N ASN A 644 -3.89 35.67 23.60
CA ASN A 644 -5.30 35.54 23.24
C ASN A 644 -6.18 36.63 23.90
N GLN A 645 -5.87 37.09 25.11
CA GLN A 645 -6.58 38.23 25.72
C GLN A 645 -6.23 39.57 25.04
N MET A 646 -5.03 39.72 24.47
CA MET A 646 -4.69 40.91 23.68
C MET A 646 -5.35 40.92 22.30
N ASN A 647 -5.59 39.76 21.67
CA ASN A 647 -6.28 39.68 20.38
C ASN A 647 -7.81 39.81 20.48
N GLU A 648 -8.43 39.46 21.63
CA GLU A 648 -9.87 39.69 21.85
C GLU A 648 -10.20 41.13 22.30
N GLN A 649 -9.22 41.91 22.75
CA GLN A 649 -9.40 43.34 23.09
C GLN A 649 -9.02 44.31 21.96
N GLY A 650 -8.57 43.79 20.81
CA GLY A 650 -8.18 44.58 19.64
C GLY A 650 -9.29 44.86 18.62
N ASP A 651 -10.43 44.16 18.72
CA ASP A 651 -11.62 44.39 17.89
C ASP A 651 -12.74 44.99 18.76
N ASN A 652 -12.67 46.30 18.97
CA ASN A 652 -13.81 47.14 19.36
C ASN A 652 -13.75 48.49 18.65
#